data_AF-A0A1B0G011-F1
#
_entry.id   AF-A0A1B0G011-F1
#
_cell.length_a   1.000
_cell.length_b   1.000
_cell.length_c   1.000
_cell.angle_alpha   90.00
_cell.angle_beta   90.00
_cell.angle_gamma   90.00
#
_symmetry.space_group_name_H-M   'P 1'
#
loop_
_entity.id
_entity.type
_entity.pdbx_description
1 polymer ?
#
loop_
_entity_poly.entity_id
_entity_poly.type
_entity_poly.pdbx_seq_one_letter_code
_entity_poly.pdbx_strand_id
1 'polypeptide(L)'
;MESSLNMIEIAYKNWRHDNDCVHCDLHYNFQYQSYCIAKILLRPYLNYDSFWQAATTHYNYNELKFAAFFCITLHNNTACNHLANLCVTAFYANNHLNIFETIYDVSGSLYVWGTMKLSAMNLCSKLDDSNFVRFRLATEKVKCFLTLENLIDIASLYGRNRYISWFLNYTTKEEPQRILMQTLPILIEDLNKENEPLQGRDWLLVKRFQLIYFYTHQNIKNDLPTYENSYKLSIYRFGRYVERVELHTVIFEGNQIGVPLVKMKYRYLDFSQNFTLDSRLPFEFVISFVRQGEKSINEVLNQLSFPMLLILTVALTLLRMWSLLRQRQGISASPLSSVNNEDFCSITLVEFLLQLADYTSFALLIYFLLYVYLNSLIYFTQNYAELTLPLLKGYNYLQFVMCAAAVLKLITTFTKFWHLSRFNVFFIDWERPRYSDTNNINLKSNLEISSACSNAGPPANKSNVSAWRSIFLINEWVRLSSSQKTSTLFQSFATYIAFNIFATDAVTHNDSTLKLFVFTLCSLTIYSIQYVLHNTLITHLLGNPMQTFINHCSLANISIFVLIEPSSGYYIHGRSPNGFTDTDVPTIITQFQSETQSLCERRGLLNNADQCYIIIPPKNLYNYFNKLLLRLQRSIDSASAIRSDNNGIFQTRYHKDLSRVEGSLEKTSIAYSNINRFFCAFVDHGIKDMDYIIKEKTLLERLLNCELNQHINE
;
A
#
# COMPACT_ATOMS: atom_id res chain seq x y z
N MET A 1 39.23 22.98 -58.81
CA MET A 1 40.71 22.97 -58.81
C MET A 1 41.14 21.55 -58.52
N GLU A 2 41.43 20.82 -59.59
CA GLU A 2 42.01 19.48 -59.58
C GLU A 2 43.41 19.56 -58.95
N SER A 3 43.67 18.80 -57.87
CA SER A 3 45.03 18.40 -57.46
C SER A 3 45.09 17.50 -56.21
N SER A 4 44.22 16.49 -56.10
CA SER A 4 44.46 15.41 -55.11
C SER A 4 44.10 14.01 -55.61
N LEU A 5 43.96 13.84 -56.92
CA LEU A 5 43.69 12.55 -57.59
C LEU A 5 44.94 11.65 -57.77
N ASN A 6 46.13 12.08 -57.35
CA ASN A 6 47.40 11.38 -57.66
C ASN A 6 48.08 10.68 -56.47
N MET A 7 47.34 10.21 -55.46
CA MET A 7 47.92 9.36 -54.41
C MET A 7 47.15 8.06 -54.12
N ILE A 8 46.29 7.63 -55.06
CA ILE A 8 45.53 6.36 -54.95
C ILE A 8 46.15 5.24 -55.80
N GLU A 9 47.32 5.45 -56.42
CA GLU A 9 47.93 4.46 -57.33
C GLU A 9 48.96 3.51 -56.68
N ILE A 10 49.18 3.56 -55.36
CA ILE A 10 50.13 2.66 -54.68
C ILE A 10 49.45 1.98 -53.49
N ALA A 11 48.55 1.03 -53.80
CA ALA A 11 48.29 -0.18 -52.98
C ALA A 11 47.20 -1.10 -53.62
N TYR A 12 47.15 -1.21 -54.96
CA TYR A 12 46.26 -2.16 -55.66
C TYR A 12 46.81 -3.61 -55.68
N LYS A 13 47.43 -4.06 -54.59
CA LYS A 13 47.87 -5.45 -54.42
C LYS A 13 47.41 -5.97 -53.06
N ASN A 14 46.13 -6.30 -52.97
CA ASN A 14 45.53 -7.38 -52.15
C ASN A 14 44.00 -7.28 -52.15
N TRP A 15 43.38 -7.05 -53.32
CA TRP A 15 42.00 -7.44 -53.55
C TRP A 15 42.05 -8.79 -54.26
N ARG A 16 41.91 -9.90 -53.52
CA ARG A 16 41.54 -11.15 -54.18
C ARG A 16 40.12 -10.98 -54.69
N HIS A 17 40.02 -10.85 -56.00
CA HIS A 17 38.84 -11.21 -56.76
C HIS A 17 38.43 -12.62 -56.33
N ASP A 18 37.35 -12.72 -55.58
CA ASP A 18 36.34 -13.75 -55.78
C ASP A 18 35.01 -13.09 -55.42
N ASN A 19 34.03 -13.18 -56.32
CA ASN A 19 32.69 -12.61 -56.19
C ASN A 19 31.83 -13.30 -55.11
N ASP A 20 32.44 -13.81 -54.05
CA ASP A 20 31.76 -14.48 -52.95
C ASP A 20 31.64 -13.54 -51.74
N CYS A 21 30.49 -12.88 -51.63
CA CYS A 21 30.04 -12.17 -50.42
C CYS A 21 29.75 -13.12 -49.23
N VAL A 22 30.37 -14.31 -49.20
CA VAL A 22 30.08 -15.38 -48.22
C VAL A 22 31.21 -15.54 -47.19
N HIS A 23 32.45 -15.16 -47.51
CA HIS A 23 33.59 -15.28 -46.59
C HIS A 23 34.39 -13.99 -46.46
N CYS A 24 34.26 -13.35 -45.29
CA CYS A 24 35.06 -12.19 -44.92
C CYS A 24 36.35 -12.64 -44.21
N ASP A 25 37.50 -12.47 -44.85
CA ASP A 25 38.80 -12.73 -44.21
C ASP A 25 39.11 -11.64 -43.17
N LEU A 26 38.99 -12.02 -41.90
CA LEU A 26 39.19 -11.12 -40.74
C LEU A 26 40.64 -10.65 -40.57
N HIS A 27 41.60 -11.23 -41.29
CA HIS A 27 42.99 -10.77 -41.22
C HIS A 27 43.19 -9.41 -41.91
N TYR A 28 42.45 -9.18 -43.00
CA TYR A 28 42.56 -7.97 -43.82
C TYR A 28 41.31 -7.07 -43.77
N ASN A 29 40.16 -7.61 -43.37
CA ASN A 29 38.88 -6.93 -43.38
C ASN A 29 38.19 -6.97 -42.01
N PHE A 30 37.33 -6.00 -41.73
CA PHE A 30 36.40 -5.99 -40.61
C PHE A 30 35.02 -6.43 -41.08
N GLN A 31 34.46 -7.45 -40.44
CA GLN A 31 33.07 -7.84 -40.66
C GLN A 31 32.14 -7.02 -39.77
N TYR A 32 31.15 -6.38 -40.38
CA TYR A 32 30.09 -5.67 -39.68
C TYR A 32 28.73 -6.07 -40.26
N GLN A 33 27.96 -6.86 -39.51
CA GLN A 33 26.72 -7.48 -39.99
C GLN A 33 26.95 -8.25 -41.30
N SER A 34 26.32 -7.82 -42.39
CA SER A 34 26.46 -8.37 -43.75
C SER A 34 27.57 -7.70 -44.57
N TYR A 35 28.25 -6.69 -44.04
CA TYR A 35 29.31 -5.96 -44.73
C TYR A 35 30.69 -6.49 -44.35
N CYS A 36 31.57 -6.65 -45.34
CA CYS A 36 33.00 -6.91 -45.15
C CYS A 36 33.77 -5.66 -45.59
N ILE A 37 34.33 -4.91 -44.63
CA ILE A 37 34.95 -3.60 -44.86
C ILE A 37 36.46 -3.73 -44.77
N ALA A 38 37.19 -3.30 -45.80
CA ALA A 38 38.65 -3.35 -45.78
C ALA A 38 39.23 -2.51 -44.63
N LYS A 39 40.19 -3.07 -43.89
CA LYS A 39 40.83 -2.41 -42.73
C LYS A 39 41.45 -1.06 -43.08
N ILE A 40 41.90 -0.90 -44.33
CA ILE A 40 42.50 0.36 -44.81
C ILE A 40 41.48 1.50 -44.90
N LEU A 41 40.22 1.19 -45.20
CA LEU A 41 39.11 2.17 -45.30
C LEU A 41 38.62 2.61 -43.92
N LEU A 42 38.73 1.74 -42.92
CA LEU A 42 38.38 2.05 -41.53
C LEU A 42 39.50 2.76 -40.77
N ARG A 43 40.74 2.76 -41.28
CA ARG A 43 41.93 3.32 -40.61
C ARG A 43 41.71 4.74 -40.03
N PRO A 44 41.06 5.69 -40.72
CA PRO A 44 40.80 7.03 -40.18
C PRO A 44 39.81 7.05 -39.01
N TYR A 45 38.98 6.01 -38.88
CA TYR A 45 37.88 5.92 -37.92
C TYR A 45 38.19 5.01 -36.73
N LEU A 46 39.36 4.35 -36.70
CA LEU A 46 39.75 3.44 -35.62
C LEU A 46 39.95 4.13 -34.26
N ASN A 47 40.13 5.46 -34.24
CA ASN A 47 40.31 6.23 -33.01
C ASN A 47 38.98 6.53 -32.29
N TYR A 48 37.83 6.21 -32.90
CA TYR A 48 36.53 6.40 -32.27
C TYR A 48 36.20 5.22 -31.35
N ASP A 49 36.21 5.46 -30.05
CA ASP A 49 35.83 4.47 -29.03
C ASP A 49 34.34 4.09 -29.13
N SER A 50 34.01 2.91 -28.58
CA SER A 50 32.62 2.45 -28.49
C SER A 50 31.84 3.28 -27.47
N PHE A 51 30.66 3.77 -27.87
CA PHE A 51 29.76 4.55 -27.01
C PHE A 51 28.71 3.63 -26.39
N TRP A 52 28.76 3.42 -25.07
CA TRP A 52 27.82 2.54 -24.36
C TRP A 52 26.79 3.38 -23.59
N GLN A 53 25.53 3.33 -24.02
CA GLN A 53 24.39 3.84 -23.26
C GLN A 53 23.38 2.70 -23.06
N ALA A 54 23.05 2.41 -21.79
CA ALA A 54 22.22 1.27 -21.38
C ALA A 54 20.71 1.38 -21.75
N ALA A 55 20.32 2.23 -22.71
CA ALA A 55 18.92 2.64 -22.87
C ALA A 55 18.32 2.54 -24.27
N THR A 56 19.00 1.98 -25.28
CA THR A 56 18.37 1.81 -26.61
C THR A 56 18.61 0.42 -27.19
N THR A 57 17.65 -0.47 -26.96
CA THR A 57 17.61 -1.84 -27.53
C THR A 57 17.20 -1.89 -29.00
N HIS A 58 17.21 -0.77 -29.75
CA HIS A 58 16.56 -0.73 -31.07
C HIS A 58 17.34 -0.18 -32.27
N TYR A 59 18.62 0.19 -32.18
CA TYR A 59 19.38 0.54 -33.40
C TYR A 59 20.80 -0.04 -33.37
N ASN A 60 21.06 -0.89 -34.38
CA ASN A 60 22.26 -1.72 -34.53
C ASN A 60 23.49 -0.91 -35.01
N TYR A 61 23.91 0.13 -34.30
CA TYR A 61 25.20 0.81 -34.50
C TYR A 61 25.96 0.91 -33.17
N ASN A 62 26.33 -0.24 -32.62
CA ASN A 62 26.99 -0.34 -31.32
C ASN A 62 28.43 0.21 -31.29
N GLU A 63 29.04 0.48 -32.45
CA GLU A 63 30.40 1.03 -32.52
C GLU A 63 30.44 2.31 -33.36
N LEU A 64 30.87 3.41 -32.73
CA LEU A 64 30.91 4.76 -33.28
C LEU A 64 31.71 4.84 -34.60
N LYS A 65 32.78 4.05 -34.71
CA LYS A 65 33.62 3.95 -35.91
C LYS A 65 32.84 3.54 -37.18
N PHE A 66 31.85 2.65 -37.06
CA PHE A 66 31.04 2.23 -38.19
C PHE A 66 29.97 3.26 -38.52
N ALA A 67 29.30 3.85 -37.51
CA ALA A 67 28.34 4.93 -37.73
C ALA A 67 28.99 6.14 -38.44
N ALA A 68 30.21 6.51 -38.01
CA ALA A 68 31.00 7.55 -38.65
C ALA A 68 31.41 7.18 -40.09
N PHE A 69 31.89 5.96 -40.32
CA PHE A 69 32.23 5.47 -41.67
C PHE A 69 31.02 5.49 -42.61
N PHE A 70 29.88 4.93 -42.19
CA PHE A 70 28.66 4.89 -43.01
C PHE A 70 28.06 6.27 -43.26
N CYS A 71 28.21 7.22 -42.33
CA CYS A 71 27.74 8.59 -42.53
C CYS A 71 28.69 9.41 -43.43
N ILE A 72 29.99 9.43 -43.11
CA ILE A 72 30.95 10.35 -43.72
C ILE A 72 31.43 9.83 -45.07
N THR A 73 31.67 8.52 -45.18
CA THR A 73 32.21 7.91 -46.41
C THR A 73 31.11 7.39 -47.34
N LEU A 74 30.03 6.84 -46.79
CA LEU A 74 28.94 6.26 -47.60
C LEU A 74 27.68 7.14 -47.66
N HIS A 75 27.68 8.32 -47.04
CA HIS A 75 26.56 9.28 -47.03
C HIS A 75 25.20 8.66 -46.69
N ASN A 76 25.19 7.66 -45.81
CA ASN A 76 23.96 7.01 -45.38
C ASN A 76 23.22 7.90 -44.37
N ASN A 77 22.07 8.45 -44.78
CA ASN A 77 21.23 9.32 -43.95
C ASN A 77 20.85 8.72 -42.60
N THR A 78 20.62 7.40 -42.52
CA THR A 78 20.27 6.74 -41.25
C THR A 78 21.45 6.71 -40.26
N ALA A 79 22.65 6.42 -40.75
CA ALA A 79 23.88 6.46 -39.96
C ALA A 79 24.23 7.90 -39.54
N CYS A 80 24.00 8.89 -40.42
CA CYS A 80 24.19 10.30 -40.09
C CYS A 80 23.21 10.80 -39.03
N ASN A 81 21.93 10.43 -39.12
CA ASN A 81 20.95 10.75 -38.09
C ASN A 81 21.30 10.07 -36.75
N HIS A 82 21.80 8.84 -36.78
CA HIS A 82 22.28 8.15 -35.58
C HIS A 82 23.50 8.85 -34.98
N LEU A 83 24.47 9.28 -35.80
CA LEU A 83 25.64 10.04 -35.36
C LEU A 83 25.25 11.41 -34.77
N ALA A 84 24.30 12.10 -35.40
CA ALA A 84 23.77 13.38 -34.90
C ALA A 84 23.03 13.20 -33.57
N ASN A 85 22.20 12.18 -33.44
CA ASN A 85 21.51 11.85 -32.19
C ASN A 85 22.50 11.49 -31.08
N LEU A 86 23.54 10.69 -31.38
CA LEU A 86 24.63 10.40 -30.44
C LEU A 86 25.39 11.65 -30.00
N CYS A 87 25.62 12.59 -30.91
CA CYS A 87 26.27 13.86 -30.60
C CYS A 87 25.40 14.70 -29.65
N VAL A 88 24.10 14.83 -29.95
CA VAL A 88 23.16 15.54 -29.09
C VAL A 88 23.05 14.88 -27.71
N THR A 89 22.96 13.55 -27.62
CA THR A 89 22.91 12.85 -26.33
C THR A 89 24.23 12.96 -25.56
N ALA A 90 25.38 13.02 -26.23
CA ALA A 90 26.67 13.30 -25.58
C ALA A 90 26.73 14.73 -25.01
N PHE A 91 26.17 15.72 -25.71
CA PHE A 91 26.07 17.10 -25.19
C PHE A 91 25.19 17.19 -23.93
N TYR A 92 24.14 16.37 -23.83
CA TYR A 92 23.30 16.29 -22.63
C TYR A 92 23.84 15.35 -21.53
N ALA A 93 24.94 14.63 -21.78
CA ALA A 93 25.54 13.68 -20.83
C ALA A 93 26.50 14.32 -19.82
N ASN A 94 26.82 15.62 -19.93
CA ASN A 94 27.80 16.30 -19.06
C ASN A 94 27.25 16.65 -17.66
N ASN A 95 26.72 15.66 -16.93
CA ASN A 95 26.44 15.75 -15.49
C ASN A 95 27.63 15.22 -14.66
N HIS A 96 28.86 15.51 -15.09
CA HIS A 96 30.08 15.00 -14.47
C HIS A 96 30.87 16.11 -13.79
N LEU A 97 31.33 15.85 -12.56
CA LEU A 97 32.30 16.70 -11.87
C LEU A 97 33.70 16.33 -12.35
N ASN A 98 34.38 17.25 -13.03
CA ASN A 98 35.77 17.06 -13.42
C ASN A 98 36.70 17.45 -12.27
N ILE A 99 37.16 16.46 -11.52
CA ILE A 99 38.13 16.64 -10.43
C ILE A 99 39.54 16.43 -10.99
N PHE A 100 40.43 17.35 -10.65
CA PHE A 100 41.84 17.33 -10.97
C PHE A 100 42.65 16.99 -9.71
N GLU A 101 43.65 16.13 -9.86
CA GLU A 101 44.46 15.63 -8.76
C GLU A 101 45.93 16.04 -8.94
N THR A 102 46.53 16.51 -7.85
CA THR A 102 47.98 16.69 -7.76
C THR A 102 48.53 15.93 -6.57
N ILE A 103 49.62 15.19 -6.81
CA ILE A 103 50.29 14.37 -5.81
C ILE A 103 51.69 14.92 -5.58
N TYR A 104 52.02 15.19 -4.33
CA TYR A 104 53.31 15.68 -3.87
C TYR A 104 54.01 14.62 -3.01
N ASP A 105 55.33 14.56 -3.14
CA ASP A 105 56.17 13.84 -2.19
C ASP A 105 56.27 14.60 -0.85
N VAL A 106 56.77 13.91 0.20
CA VAL A 106 57.05 14.50 1.51
C VAL A 106 58.06 15.65 1.39
N SER A 107 58.98 15.57 0.42
CA SER A 107 59.93 16.64 0.07
C SER A 107 59.30 17.85 -0.61
N GLY A 108 58.02 17.77 -0.99
CA GLY A 108 57.30 18.81 -1.74
C GLY A 108 57.48 18.74 -3.25
N SER A 109 58.21 17.75 -3.79
CA SER A 109 58.32 17.53 -5.23
C SER A 109 56.98 17.06 -5.83
N LEU A 110 56.64 17.56 -7.02
CA LEU A 110 55.43 17.18 -7.74
C LEU A 110 55.65 15.84 -8.44
N TYR A 111 54.78 14.87 -8.18
CA TYR A 111 54.86 13.53 -8.77
C TYR A 111 53.82 13.32 -9.87
N VAL A 112 52.55 13.66 -9.60
CA VAL A 112 51.45 13.51 -10.56
C VAL A 112 50.68 14.81 -10.66
N TRP A 113 50.33 15.15 -11.90
CA TRP A 113 49.49 16.27 -12.27
C TRP A 113 48.54 15.80 -13.37
N GLY A 114 47.27 15.56 -13.06
CA GLY A 114 46.33 14.98 -14.01
C GLY A 114 44.89 14.93 -13.54
N THR A 115 44.01 14.41 -14.39
CA THR A 115 42.61 14.16 -14.01
C THR A 115 42.54 13.06 -12.95
N MET A 116 41.71 13.28 -11.93
CA MET A 116 41.53 12.32 -10.86
C MET A 116 40.83 11.07 -11.39
N LYS A 117 41.42 9.89 -11.16
CA LYS A 117 40.74 8.61 -11.36
C LYS A 117 40.15 8.15 -10.04
N LEU A 118 38.89 7.70 -10.03
CA LEU A 118 38.24 7.24 -8.80
C LEU A 118 38.95 6.01 -8.18
N SER A 119 39.59 5.17 -9.01
CA SER A 119 40.44 4.07 -8.56
C SER A 119 41.68 4.50 -7.78
N ALA A 120 42.07 5.78 -7.83
CA ALA A 120 43.15 6.30 -6.98
C ALA A 120 42.71 6.50 -5.52
N MET A 121 41.39 6.61 -5.25
CA MET A 121 40.85 6.84 -3.91
C MET A 121 40.14 5.62 -3.34
N ASN A 122 39.56 4.79 -4.20
CA ASN A 122 38.92 3.56 -3.79
C ASN A 122 39.98 2.53 -3.40
N LEU A 123 40.22 2.37 -2.09
CA LEU A 123 41.12 1.33 -1.59
C LEU A 123 40.56 -0.08 -1.80
N CYS A 124 39.26 -0.23 -2.13
CA CYS A 124 38.70 -1.50 -2.53
C CYS A 124 39.07 -1.80 -4.00
N SER A 125 39.64 -2.97 -4.28
CA SER A 125 40.07 -3.41 -5.62
C SER A 125 38.94 -3.62 -6.65
N LYS A 126 37.72 -3.18 -6.35
CA LYS A 126 36.56 -3.27 -7.24
C LYS A 126 36.10 -1.85 -7.57
N LEU A 127 36.00 -1.55 -8.87
CA LEU A 127 35.43 -0.37 -9.55
C LEU A 127 36.48 0.49 -10.27
N ASP A 128 36.89 0.01 -11.45
CA ASP A 128 37.35 0.86 -12.57
C ASP A 128 36.12 1.28 -13.39
N ASP A 129 35.14 1.90 -12.74
CA ASP A 129 33.95 2.41 -13.44
C ASP A 129 34.01 3.93 -13.48
N SER A 130 34.31 4.47 -14.66
CA SER A 130 34.52 5.91 -14.89
C SER A 130 33.25 6.76 -14.68
N ASN A 131 32.10 6.13 -14.46
CA ASN A 131 30.76 6.73 -14.48
C ASN A 131 30.05 6.83 -13.12
N PHE A 132 30.78 6.74 -12.00
CA PHE A 132 30.22 6.46 -10.68
C PHE A 132 29.41 7.61 -10.03
N VAL A 133 29.69 8.88 -10.34
CA VAL A 133 28.95 10.01 -9.74
C VAL A 133 27.76 10.41 -10.62
N ARG A 134 26.60 9.82 -10.39
CA ARG A 134 25.33 10.25 -10.98
C ARG A 134 24.40 10.76 -9.88
N PHE A 135 24.20 12.07 -9.81
CA PHE A 135 23.31 12.70 -8.83
C PHE A 135 21.84 12.19 -8.87
N ARG A 136 21.43 11.53 -9.97
CA ARG A 136 20.08 10.97 -10.18
C ARG A 136 19.87 9.59 -9.55
N LEU A 137 20.92 8.82 -9.30
CA LEU A 137 20.83 7.45 -8.78
C LEU A 137 21.35 7.43 -7.35
N ALA A 138 20.79 6.54 -6.52
CA ALA A 138 21.42 6.21 -5.25
C ALA A 138 22.82 5.67 -5.55
N THR A 139 23.86 6.36 -5.11
CA THR A 139 25.22 5.84 -5.18
C THR A 139 25.34 4.80 -4.07
N GLU A 140 25.64 3.55 -4.46
CA GLU A 140 25.86 2.50 -3.47
C GLU A 140 27.10 2.85 -2.64
N LYS A 141 26.97 2.70 -1.32
CA LYS A 141 28.11 2.86 -0.41
C LYS A 141 29.11 1.76 -0.68
N VAL A 142 30.33 2.12 -1.08
CA VAL A 142 31.40 1.14 -1.24
C VAL A 142 31.92 0.79 0.14
N LYS A 143 31.72 -0.46 0.56
CA LYS A 143 32.22 -1.00 1.83
C LYS A 143 33.07 -2.22 1.56
N CYS A 144 34.30 -2.22 2.04
CA CYS A 144 35.14 -3.42 2.01
C CYS A 144 35.98 -3.56 3.28
N PHE A 145 36.53 -4.76 3.45
CA PHE A 145 37.54 -5.04 4.46
C PHE A 145 38.87 -5.27 3.75
N LEU A 146 39.86 -4.47 4.11
CA LEU A 146 41.25 -4.58 3.66
C LEU A 146 42.02 -5.38 4.69
N THR A 147 42.90 -6.28 4.24
CA THR A 147 43.89 -6.89 5.13
C THR A 147 45.02 -5.88 5.36
N LEU A 148 45.66 -5.97 6.53
CA LEU A 148 46.80 -5.12 6.85
C LEU A 148 47.96 -5.34 5.86
N GLU A 149 48.16 -6.57 5.39
CA GLU A 149 49.12 -6.87 4.33
C GLU A 149 48.82 -6.09 3.03
N ASN A 150 47.57 -6.17 2.54
CA ASN A 150 47.17 -5.45 1.32
C ASN A 150 47.33 -3.93 1.49
N LEU A 151 47.05 -3.39 2.68
CA LEU A 151 47.23 -1.97 2.97
C LEU A 151 48.71 -1.55 2.91
N ILE A 152 49.63 -2.38 3.42
CA ILE A 152 51.07 -2.16 3.35
C ILE A 152 51.56 -2.25 1.90
N ASP A 153 51.08 -3.24 1.15
CA ASP A 153 51.44 -3.44 -0.26
C ASP A 153 50.96 -2.25 -1.13
N ILE A 154 49.72 -1.79 -0.94
CA ILE A 154 49.18 -0.58 -1.58
C ILE A 154 50.05 0.64 -1.23
N ALA A 155 50.39 0.83 0.05
CA ALA A 155 51.25 1.94 0.47
C ALA A 155 52.66 1.89 -0.16
N SER A 156 53.17 0.69 -0.43
CA SER A 156 54.45 0.50 -1.12
C SER A 156 54.35 0.88 -2.61
N LEU A 157 53.26 0.49 -3.28
CA LEU A 157 52.99 0.73 -4.71
C LEU A 157 52.77 2.21 -5.02
N TYR A 158 51.96 2.90 -4.22
CA TYR A 158 51.64 4.32 -4.43
C TYR A 158 52.72 5.27 -3.89
N GLY A 159 53.86 4.74 -3.45
CA GLY A 159 54.96 5.51 -2.87
C GLY A 159 54.64 6.00 -1.45
N ARG A 160 55.63 5.92 -0.58
CA ARG A 160 55.48 6.22 0.85
C ARG A 160 54.96 7.65 1.08
N ASN A 161 53.90 7.78 1.86
CA ASN A 161 53.48 9.02 2.53
C ASN A 161 53.23 10.23 1.61
N ARG A 162 52.66 10.04 0.42
CA ARG A 162 52.39 11.14 -0.53
C ARG A 162 51.20 12.02 -0.13
N TYR A 163 51.32 13.32 -0.35
CA TYR A 163 50.25 14.29 -0.13
C TYR A 163 49.43 14.51 -1.40
N ILE A 164 48.10 14.45 -1.27
CA ILE A 164 47.15 14.62 -2.36
C ILE A 164 46.42 15.95 -2.18
N SER A 165 46.28 16.72 -3.26
CA SER A 165 45.42 17.89 -3.34
C SER A 165 44.43 17.73 -4.49
N TRP A 166 43.20 18.19 -4.28
CA TRP A 166 42.16 18.13 -5.30
C TRP A 166 41.64 19.50 -5.68
N PHE A 167 41.38 19.64 -6.97
CA PHE A 167 40.86 20.85 -7.57
C PHE A 167 39.63 20.50 -8.41
N LEU A 168 38.61 21.32 -8.32
CA LEU A 168 37.47 21.28 -9.21
C LEU A 168 37.80 22.11 -10.45
N ASN A 169 37.76 21.46 -11.62
CA ASN A 169 37.86 22.15 -12.90
C ASN A 169 36.47 22.64 -13.30
N TYR A 170 36.34 23.95 -13.47
CA TYR A 170 35.09 24.56 -13.91
C TYR A 170 35.36 25.65 -14.96
N THR A 171 34.35 25.91 -15.77
CA THR A 171 34.34 27.02 -16.73
C THR A 171 33.26 28.00 -16.31
N THR A 172 33.52 29.30 -16.50
CA THR A 172 32.50 30.33 -16.26
C THR A 172 31.73 30.60 -17.54
N LYS A 173 30.50 31.13 -17.40
CA LYS A 173 29.69 31.54 -18.56
C LYS A 173 30.34 32.67 -19.36
N GLU A 174 31.16 33.49 -18.69
CA GLU A 174 31.85 34.64 -19.27
C GLU A 174 33.09 34.23 -20.07
N GLU A 175 33.81 33.19 -19.63
CA GLU A 175 35.05 32.73 -20.27
C GLU A 175 35.02 31.19 -20.48
N PRO A 176 34.21 30.68 -21.44
CA PRO A 176 34.03 29.23 -21.64
C PRO A 176 35.30 28.50 -22.09
N GLN A 177 36.30 29.24 -22.61
CA GLN A 177 37.57 28.67 -23.07
C GLN A 177 38.65 28.58 -21.97
N ARG A 178 38.43 29.20 -20.79
CA ARG A 178 39.38 29.13 -19.69
C ARG A 178 38.88 28.17 -18.62
N ILE A 179 39.69 27.15 -18.36
CA ILE A 179 39.45 26.21 -17.25
C ILE A 179 40.03 26.83 -15.99
N LEU A 180 39.16 27.13 -15.03
CA LEU A 180 39.53 27.59 -13.70
C LEU A 180 39.58 26.38 -12.75
N MET A 181 40.50 26.45 -11.78
CA MET A 181 40.72 25.40 -10.79
C MET A 181 40.40 25.93 -9.40
N GLN A 182 39.41 25.34 -8.73
CA GLN A 182 39.07 25.67 -7.34
C GLN A 182 39.49 24.54 -6.41
N THR A 183 40.26 24.83 -5.35
CA THR A 183 40.62 23.82 -4.35
C THR A 183 39.39 23.28 -3.65
N LEU A 184 39.26 21.96 -3.55
CA LEU A 184 38.20 21.33 -2.77
C LEU A 184 38.51 21.42 -1.27
N PRO A 185 37.57 21.88 -0.43
CA PRO A 185 37.74 21.88 1.01
C PRO A 185 37.70 20.45 1.56
N ILE A 186 38.65 20.10 2.43
CA ILE A 186 38.71 18.79 3.09
C ILE A 186 38.57 18.99 4.60
N LEU A 187 37.60 18.30 5.20
CA LEU A 187 37.38 18.25 6.64
C LEU A 187 37.89 16.92 7.18
N ILE A 188 38.79 16.96 8.16
CA ILE A 188 39.26 15.76 8.86
C ILE A 188 38.57 15.70 10.22
N GLU A 189 37.72 14.70 10.44
CA GLU A 189 36.86 14.60 11.62
C GLU A 189 37.69 14.43 12.91
N ASP A 190 38.77 13.65 12.87
CA ASP A 190 39.54 13.25 14.05
C ASP A 190 40.67 14.23 14.47
N LEU A 191 40.82 15.38 13.80
CA LEU A 191 41.99 16.25 14.00
C LEU A 191 41.92 17.11 15.28
N ASN A 192 40.71 17.53 15.70
CA ASN A 192 40.51 18.32 16.93
C ASN A 192 39.28 17.84 17.72
N LYS A 193 39.40 17.77 19.05
CA LYS A 193 38.29 17.45 19.97
C LYS A 193 37.18 18.53 20.01
N GLU A 194 37.46 19.73 19.48
CA GLU A 194 36.51 20.85 19.41
C GLU A 194 35.58 20.79 18.18
N ASN A 195 35.78 19.81 17.28
CA ASN A 195 34.85 19.55 16.18
C ASN A 195 33.58 18.84 16.71
N GLU A 196 32.83 19.49 17.59
CA GLU A 196 31.45 19.08 17.87
C GLU A 196 30.56 19.37 16.65
N PRO A 197 29.55 18.54 16.37
CA PRO A 197 28.82 18.53 15.09
C PRO A 197 27.89 19.75 14.86
N LEU A 198 27.87 20.75 15.74
CA LEU A 198 26.75 21.69 15.84
C LEU A 198 26.93 23.05 15.13
N GLN A 199 28.13 23.53 14.78
CA GLN A 199 28.27 24.79 14.03
C GLN A 199 29.43 24.76 13.03
N GLY A 200 29.10 24.63 11.73
CA GLY A 200 30.07 24.58 10.63
C GLY A 200 30.88 25.86 10.36
N ARG A 201 30.84 26.86 11.26
CA ARG A 201 31.60 28.11 11.12
C ARG A 201 33.05 28.00 11.60
N ASP A 202 33.36 27.04 12.48
CA ASP A 202 34.68 26.89 13.09
C ASP A 202 35.46 25.67 12.54
N TRP A 203 35.02 25.13 11.39
CA TRP A 203 35.69 23.97 10.79
C TRP A 203 37.09 24.32 10.27
N LEU A 204 38.09 23.61 10.78
CA LEU A 204 39.44 23.64 10.25
C LEU A 204 39.54 22.77 9.01
N LEU A 205 39.56 23.43 7.85
CA LEU A 205 39.65 22.78 6.54
C LEU A 205 41.10 22.70 6.08
N VAL A 206 41.49 21.53 5.59
CA VAL A 206 42.81 21.28 5.01
C VAL A 206 42.74 21.27 3.48
N LYS A 207 43.88 21.58 2.83
CA LYS A 207 44.03 21.51 1.37
C LYS A 207 44.72 20.23 0.89
N ARG A 208 45.50 19.60 1.77
CA ARG A 208 46.34 18.44 1.49
C ARG A 208 46.01 17.33 2.48
N PHE A 209 45.93 16.10 2.00
CA PHE A 209 45.67 14.92 2.82
C PHE A 209 46.54 13.74 2.36
N GLN A 210 46.57 12.68 3.15
CA GLN A 210 47.28 11.44 2.81
C GLN A 210 46.30 10.28 2.95
N LEU A 211 46.19 9.40 1.97
CA LEU A 211 45.30 8.23 2.08
C LEU A 211 45.84 7.20 3.09
N ILE A 212 47.15 6.97 3.05
CA ILE A 212 47.85 6.02 3.91
C ILE A 212 49.17 6.66 4.34
N TYR A 213 49.50 6.54 5.62
CA TYR A 213 50.77 6.98 6.18
C TYR A 213 51.32 5.91 7.12
N PHE A 214 52.55 5.48 6.86
CA PHE A 214 53.27 4.56 7.74
C PHE A 214 54.60 5.17 8.17
N TYR A 215 54.86 5.14 9.47
CA TYR A 215 56.12 5.57 10.05
C TYR A 215 57.02 4.35 10.28
N THR A 216 58.24 4.42 9.76
CA THR A 216 59.23 3.33 9.85
C THR A 216 60.21 3.59 10.99
N HIS A 217 60.72 2.52 11.61
CA HIS A 217 61.84 2.63 12.53
C HIS A 217 63.12 3.00 11.75
N GLN A 218 63.79 4.08 12.15
CA GLN A 218 65.03 4.53 11.49
C GLN A 218 66.26 3.65 11.81
N ASN A 219 66.17 2.75 12.79
CA ASN A 219 67.27 1.90 13.28
C ASN A 219 66.84 0.44 13.45
N ILE A 220 66.62 -0.29 12.37
CA ILE A 220 66.45 -1.75 12.42
C ILE A 220 67.79 -2.38 12.07
N LYS A 221 68.35 -3.17 13.00
CA LYS A 221 69.47 -4.06 12.70
C LYS A 221 68.93 -5.21 11.84
N ASN A 222 69.58 -5.49 10.71
CA ASN A 222 69.20 -6.48 9.69
C ASN A 222 69.38 -7.94 10.15
N ASP A 223 68.97 -8.30 11.38
CA ASP A 223 69.21 -9.64 11.94
C ASP A 223 68.04 -10.61 11.71
N LEU A 224 66.95 -10.17 11.06
CA LEU A 224 65.75 -10.98 10.77
C LEU A 224 65.65 -11.31 9.27
N PRO A 225 65.31 -12.56 8.88
CA PRO A 225 65.14 -12.93 7.49
C PRO A 225 63.97 -12.17 6.85
N THR A 226 64.21 -11.58 5.68
CA THR A 226 63.31 -10.69 4.94
C THR A 226 61.94 -11.28 4.58
N TYR A 227 61.79 -12.61 4.71
CA TYR A 227 60.61 -13.38 4.32
C TYR A 227 59.63 -13.67 5.47
N GLU A 228 59.95 -13.35 6.73
CA GLU A 228 59.00 -13.57 7.81
C GLU A 228 57.96 -12.44 7.91
N ASN A 229 56.70 -12.84 8.09
CA ASN A 229 55.56 -11.96 8.34
C ASN A 229 55.78 -11.05 9.57
N SER A 230 56.51 -11.53 10.58
CA SER A 230 56.96 -10.77 11.76
C SER A 230 57.89 -9.61 11.38
N TYR A 231 58.76 -9.80 10.38
CA TYR A 231 59.69 -8.77 9.90
C TYR A 231 58.95 -7.62 9.22
N LYS A 232 57.98 -7.91 8.33
CA LYS A 232 57.16 -6.87 7.66
C LYS A 232 56.47 -5.93 8.66
N LEU A 233 55.96 -6.47 9.77
CA LEU A 233 55.30 -5.70 10.84
C LEU A 233 56.31 -4.90 11.68
N SER A 234 57.48 -5.48 11.98
CA SER A 234 58.53 -4.83 12.79
C SER A 234 59.12 -3.56 12.17
N ILE A 235 59.00 -3.42 10.84
CA ILE A 235 59.45 -2.24 10.09
C ILE A 235 58.69 -0.98 10.51
N TYR A 236 57.41 -1.12 10.86
CA TYR A 236 56.52 -0.01 11.10
C TYR A 236 56.24 0.17 12.60
N ARG A 237 56.31 1.43 13.08
CA ARG A 237 56.01 1.75 14.48
C ARG A 237 54.52 2.04 14.68
N PHE A 238 54.00 2.93 13.83
CA PHE A 238 52.59 3.28 13.80
C PHE A 238 52.20 3.66 12.37
N GLY A 239 50.91 3.56 12.10
CA GLY A 239 50.30 3.88 10.83
C GLY A 239 49.01 4.66 11.01
N ARG A 240 48.60 5.38 9.98
CA ARG A 240 47.23 5.89 9.85
C ARG A 240 46.77 5.63 8.43
N TYR A 241 45.50 5.29 8.30
CA TYR A 241 44.85 5.18 7.00
C TYR A 241 43.46 5.80 7.08
N VAL A 242 42.92 6.17 5.93
CA VAL A 242 41.55 6.70 5.85
C VAL A 242 40.56 5.54 5.99
N GLU A 243 39.76 5.55 7.07
CA GLU A 243 38.70 4.57 7.32
C GLU A 243 37.43 4.92 6.54
N ARG A 244 37.09 6.21 6.48
CA ARG A 244 35.90 6.68 5.78
C ARG A 244 36.18 7.94 4.98
N VAL A 245 35.72 7.94 3.74
CA VAL A 245 35.66 9.13 2.90
C VAL A 245 34.21 9.41 2.57
N GLU A 246 33.79 10.65 2.75
CA GLU A 246 32.49 11.14 2.31
C GLU A 246 32.63 12.38 1.43
N LEU A 247 32.21 12.27 0.17
CA LEU A 247 32.08 13.41 -0.74
C LEU A 247 30.68 14.01 -0.56
N HIS A 248 30.60 15.12 0.16
CA HIS A 248 29.35 15.79 0.49
C HIS A 248 29.11 17.01 -0.39
N THR A 249 28.06 17.02 -1.22
CA THR A 249 27.71 18.16 -2.07
C THR A 249 26.40 18.80 -1.66
N VAL A 250 26.35 20.13 -1.55
CA VAL A 250 25.09 20.86 -1.31
C VAL A 250 24.51 21.29 -2.64
N ILE A 251 23.20 21.13 -2.84
CA ILE A 251 22.49 21.64 -4.02
C ILE A 251 21.61 22.81 -3.55
N PHE A 252 21.84 23.98 -4.12
CA PHE A 252 21.08 25.20 -3.82
C PHE A 252 19.93 25.40 -4.82
N GLU A 253 19.08 26.40 -4.54
CA GLU A 253 17.96 26.78 -5.41
C GLU A 253 18.42 27.04 -6.85
N GLY A 254 17.59 26.65 -7.83
CA GLY A 254 17.93 26.75 -9.26
C GLY A 254 18.93 25.70 -9.76
N ASN A 255 19.05 24.55 -9.07
CA ASN A 255 19.98 23.46 -9.38
C ASN A 255 21.46 23.90 -9.38
N GLN A 256 21.81 24.89 -8.57
CA GLN A 256 23.20 25.30 -8.41
C GLN A 256 23.91 24.32 -7.49
N ILE A 257 24.90 23.60 -8.02
CA ILE A 257 25.69 22.65 -7.24
C ILE A 257 26.78 23.42 -6.49
N GLY A 258 26.72 23.38 -5.17
CA GLY A 258 27.75 23.90 -4.29
C GLY A 258 29.05 23.11 -4.41
N VAL A 259 30.15 23.75 -4.06
CA VAL A 259 31.48 23.13 -4.07
C VAL A 259 31.48 21.89 -3.15
N PRO A 260 31.89 20.71 -3.64
CA PRO A 260 31.95 19.49 -2.83
C PRO A 260 32.86 19.64 -1.61
N LEU A 261 32.36 19.26 -0.43
CA LEU A 261 33.13 19.13 0.80
C LEU A 261 33.55 17.67 0.97
N VAL A 262 34.85 17.43 1.14
CA VAL A 262 35.37 16.07 1.37
C VAL A 262 35.55 15.86 2.87
N LYS A 263 34.76 14.99 3.48
CA LYS A 263 34.92 14.59 4.89
C LYS A 263 35.74 13.31 4.95
N MET A 264 36.73 13.29 5.83
CA MET A 264 37.60 12.14 6.02
C MET A 264 37.71 11.78 7.49
N LYS A 265 37.67 10.48 7.76
CA LYS A 265 37.92 9.89 9.06
C LYS A 265 39.14 8.99 8.99
N TYR A 266 40.11 9.20 9.87
CA TYR A 266 41.33 8.42 9.96
C TYR A 266 41.24 7.39 11.07
N ARG A 267 41.82 6.22 10.82
CA ARG A 267 42.06 5.23 11.86
C ARG A 267 43.55 5.13 12.14
N TYR A 268 43.91 5.26 13.41
CA TYR A 268 45.26 5.07 13.90
C TYR A 268 45.53 3.58 14.14
N LEU A 269 46.69 3.12 13.70
CA LEU A 269 47.19 1.76 13.84
C LEU A 269 48.48 1.81 14.65
N ASP A 270 48.46 1.19 15.82
CA ASP A 270 49.66 1.02 16.65
C ASP A 270 50.16 -0.42 16.48
N PHE A 271 51.29 -0.58 15.79
CA PHE A 271 51.85 -1.90 15.49
C PHE A 271 52.52 -2.55 16.71
N SER A 272 52.63 -1.84 17.85
CA SER A 272 53.04 -2.45 19.12
C SER A 272 51.96 -3.33 19.77
N GLN A 273 50.71 -3.21 19.30
CA GLN A 273 49.59 -4.06 19.72
C GLN A 273 49.56 -5.36 18.90
N ASN A 274 48.80 -6.37 19.35
CA ASN A 274 48.67 -7.68 18.70
C ASN A 274 47.90 -7.63 17.36
N PHE A 275 48.41 -6.90 16.37
CA PHE A 275 47.92 -6.93 15.00
C PHE A 275 48.61 -8.04 14.21
N THR A 276 47.81 -8.89 13.58
CA THR A 276 48.27 -9.84 12.57
C THR A 276 48.12 -9.23 11.16
N LEU A 277 48.89 -9.71 10.18
CA LEU A 277 48.78 -9.26 8.78
C LEU A 277 47.39 -9.51 8.18
N ASP A 278 46.67 -10.52 8.70
CA ASP A 278 45.29 -10.85 8.31
C ASP A 278 44.21 -10.01 9.01
N SER A 279 44.62 -9.07 9.87
CA SER A 279 43.66 -8.20 10.56
C SER A 279 42.81 -7.43 9.55
N ARG A 280 41.48 -7.50 9.75
CA ARG A 280 40.50 -6.91 8.85
C ARG A 280 40.24 -5.46 9.22
N LEU A 281 40.58 -4.56 8.31
CA LEU A 281 40.44 -3.12 8.45
C LEU A 281 39.28 -2.63 7.56
N PRO A 282 38.24 -2.00 8.11
CA PRO A 282 37.12 -1.50 7.32
C PRO A 282 37.53 -0.25 6.53
N PHE A 283 36.96 -0.12 5.33
CA PHE A 283 36.98 1.07 4.49
C PHE A 283 35.57 1.35 3.96
N GLU A 284 35.12 2.60 4.09
CA GLU A 284 33.83 3.08 3.56
C GLU A 284 34.02 4.33 2.69
N PHE A 285 33.54 4.28 1.45
CA PHE A 285 33.45 5.44 0.56
C PHE A 285 31.97 5.78 0.31
N VAL A 286 31.59 7.02 0.58
CA VAL A 286 30.21 7.52 0.49
C VAL A 286 30.16 8.78 -0.35
N ILE A 287 29.18 8.88 -1.23
CA ILE A 287 28.81 10.15 -1.86
C ILE A 287 27.47 10.57 -1.25
N SER A 288 27.43 11.75 -0.65
CA SER A 288 26.24 12.30 -0.03
C SER A 288 25.93 13.66 -0.63
N PHE A 289 24.65 14.00 -0.68
CA PHE A 289 24.23 15.31 -1.11
C PHE A 289 22.97 15.74 -0.39
N VAL A 290 22.86 17.05 -0.16
CA VAL A 290 21.75 17.66 0.57
C VAL A 290 21.30 18.88 -0.21
N ARG A 291 19.99 19.03 -0.42
CA ARG A 291 19.43 20.22 -1.05
C ARG A 291 19.03 21.23 0.04
N GLN A 292 19.46 22.49 -0.09
CA GLN A 292 19.25 23.53 0.91
C GLN A 292 18.55 24.75 0.27
N GLY A 293 17.44 25.19 0.87
CA GLY A 293 16.69 26.40 0.45
C GLY A 293 15.25 26.13 0.02
N GLU A 294 15.02 25.03 -0.69
CA GLU A 294 13.68 24.69 -1.20
C GLU A 294 12.85 24.01 -0.10
N LYS A 295 11.67 24.56 0.23
CA LYS A 295 10.71 23.89 1.13
C LYS A 295 10.45 22.51 0.57
N SER A 296 10.87 21.48 1.29
CA SER A 296 10.62 20.11 0.84
C SER A 296 9.11 19.92 0.68
N ILE A 297 8.68 19.26 -0.38
CA ILE A 297 7.26 18.90 -0.56
C ILE A 297 6.73 18.16 0.67
N ASN A 298 7.61 17.40 1.35
CA ASN A 298 7.34 16.75 2.63
C ASN A 298 6.95 17.73 3.74
N GLU A 299 7.54 18.91 3.79
CA GLU A 299 7.19 19.93 4.77
C GLU A 299 5.81 20.53 4.50
N VAL A 300 5.48 20.78 3.22
CA VAL A 300 4.13 21.23 2.82
C VAL A 300 3.10 20.14 3.11
N LEU A 301 3.42 18.89 2.80
CA LEU A 301 2.57 17.74 3.07
C LEU A 301 2.26 17.63 4.57
N ASN A 302 3.28 17.78 5.41
CA ASN A 302 3.14 17.66 6.86
C ASN A 302 2.39 18.84 7.47
N GLN A 303 2.65 20.07 7.01
CA GLN A 303 2.01 21.27 7.51
C GLN A 303 0.54 21.40 7.10
N LEU A 304 0.15 20.87 5.93
CA LEU A 304 -1.21 21.05 5.40
C LEU A 304 -2.07 19.78 5.45
N SER A 305 -1.57 18.65 4.93
CA SER A 305 -2.42 17.46 4.72
C SER A 305 -2.81 16.77 6.04
N PHE A 306 -1.87 16.65 6.97
CA PHE A 306 -2.09 16.00 8.26
C PHE A 306 -3.15 16.71 9.12
N PRO A 307 -3.06 18.04 9.39
CA PRO A 307 -4.08 18.74 10.16
C PRO A 307 -5.44 18.80 9.45
N MET A 308 -5.47 18.97 8.12
CA MET A 308 -6.73 18.96 7.35
C MET A 308 -7.47 17.63 7.49
N LEU A 309 -6.76 16.51 7.39
CA LEU A 309 -7.35 15.19 7.59
C LEU A 309 -7.88 15.03 9.02
N LEU A 310 -7.15 15.48 10.04
CA LEU A 310 -7.62 15.42 11.43
C LEU A 310 -8.86 16.28 11.67
N ILE A 311 -8.91 17.51 11.16
CA ILE A 311 -10.09 18.38 11.27
C ILE A 311 -11.30 17.71 10.59
N LEU A 312 -11.09 17.11 9.41
CA LEU A 312 -12.13 16.34 8.72
C LEU A 312 -12.61 15.15 9.56
N THR A 313 -11.71 14.43 10.25
CA THR A 313 -12.13 13.34 11.15
C THR A 313 -13.03 13.83 12.28
N VAL A 314 -12.68 14.96 12.92
CA VAL A 314 -13.49 15.52 14.00
C VAL A 314 -14.86 15.95 13.46
N ALA A 315 -14.92 16.63 12.32
CA ALA A 315 -16.18 17.03 11.70
C ALA A 315 -17.08 15.82 11.38
N LEU A 316 -16.53 14.75 10.80
CA LEU A 316 -17.28 13.52 10.49
C LEU A 316 -17.74 12.79 11.76
N THR A 317 -16.94 12.77 12.82
CA THR A 317 -17.34 12.16 14.11
C THR A 317 -18.47 12.93 14.76
N LEU A 318 -18.42 14.26 14.73
CA LEU A 318 -19.49 15.10 15.27
C LEU A 318 -20.79 14.92 14.49
N LEU A 319 -20.72 14.84 13.16
CA LEU A 319 -21.90 14.55 12.33
C LEU A 319 -22.51 13.17 12.64
N ARG A 320 -21.67 12.14 12.78
CA ARG A 320 -22.12 10.79 13.12
C ARG A 320 -22.70 10.69 14.52
N MET A 321 -22.09 11.38 15.49
CA MET A 321 -22.56 11.39 16.86
C MET A 321 -23.83 12.22 17.02
N TRP A 322 -23.97 13.31 16.28
CA TRP A 322 -25.22 14.06 16.21
C TRP A 322 -26.38 13.19 15.69
N SER A 323 -26.17 12.39 14.63
CA SER A 323 -27.23 11.50 14.13
C SER A 323 -27.56 10.37 15.10
N LEU A 324 -26.57 9.76 15.75
CA LEU A 324 -26.79 8.74 16.78
C LEU A 324 -27.50 9.28 18.01
N LEU A 325 -27.10 10.46 18.50
CA LEU A 325 -27.79 11.12 19.61
C LEU A 325 -29.24 11.38 19.27
N ARG A 326 -29.55 11.81 18.04
CA ARG A 326 -30.92 12.03 17.60
C ARG A 326 -31.73 10.73 17.53
N GLN A 327 -31.11 9.62 17.12
CA GLN A 327 -31.74 8.31 17.19
C GLN A 327 -32.01 7.94 18.67
N ARG A 328 -31.03 8.12 19.57
CA ARG A 328 -31.12 7.75 20.99
C ARG A 328 -31.97 8.70 21.87
N GLN A 329 -32.16 9.95 21.49
CA GLN A 329 -33.05 10.92 22.16
C GLN A 329 -34.52 10.44 22.20
N GLY A 330 -34.87 9.47 21.35
CA GLY A 330 -36.12 8.72 21.48
C GLY A 330 -36.26 8.05 22.86
N ILE A 331 -35.17 7.56 23.45
CA ILE A 331 -35.18 6.67 24.61
C ILE A 331 -35.17 7.45 25.95
N SER A 332 -34.43 8.56 26.05
CA SER A 332 -34.27 9.35 27.29
C SER A 332 -35.54 10.04 27.80
N ALA A 333 -36.57 10.22 26.98
CA ALA A 333 -37.81 10.86 27.41
C ALA A 333 -38.83 9.89 28.02
N SER A 334 -38.52 8.58 28.09
CA SER A 334 -39.44 7.60 28.68
C SER A 334 -39.23 7.50 30.20
N PRO A 335 -40.26 7.71 31.03
CA PRO A 335 -40.13 7.72 32.50
C PRO A 335 -39.85 6.35 33.13
N LEU A 336 -39.63 5.29 32.33
CA LEU A 336 -39.52 3.90 32.77
C LEU A 336 -38.16 3.25 32.46
N SER A 337 -37.27 3.91 31.70
CA SER A 337 -35.90 3.44 31.52
C SER A 337 -35.01 4.05 32.60
N SER A 338 -34.74 3.30 33.66
CA SER A 338 -33.83 3.65 34.77
C SER A 338 -32.36 3.62 34.36
N VAL A 339 -32.02 4.16 33.18
CA VAL A 339 -30.62 4.43 32.84
C VAL A 339 -30.32 5.79 33.45
N ASN A 340 -29.47 5.82 34.49
CA ASN A 340 -29.07 7.07 35.11
C ASN A 340 -28.49 8.00 34.04
N ASN A 341 -28.76 9.30 34.10
CA ASN A 341 -28.21 10.27 33.15
C ASN A 341 -26.67 10.18 33.04
N GLU A 342 -26.01 9.72 34.10
CA GLU A 342 -24.57 9.45 34.16
C GLU A 342 -24.15 8.25 33.30
N ASP A 343 -24.92 7.16 33.28
CA ASP A 343 -24.66 5.98 32.46
C ASP A 343 -24.88 6.27 30.97
N PHE A 344 -25.87 7.12 30.65
CA PHE A 344 -26.10 7.57 29.28
C PHE A 344 -24.95 8.45 28.76
N CYS A 345 -24.43 9.33 29.60
CA CYS A 345 -23.27 10.18 29.26
C CYS A 345 -22.01 9.34 29.05
N SER A 346 -21.75 8.35 29.91
CA SER A 346 -20.56 7.50 29.79
C SER A 346 -20.62 6.62 28.54
N ILE A 347 -21.77 6.01 28.23
CA ILE A 347 -21.97 5.20 27.02
C ILE A 347 -21.81 6.05 25.75
N THR A 348 -22.40 7.25 25.71
CA THR A 348 -22.30 8.13 24.53
C THR A 348 -20.88 8.66 24.32
N LEU A 349 -20.13 8.93 25.40
CA LEU A 349 -18.73 9.31 25.33
C LEU A 349 -17.84 8.17 24.81
N VAL A 350 -18.04 6.95 25.30
CA VAL A 350 -17.31 5.77 24.80
C VAL A 350 -17.56 5.55 23.31
N GLU A 351 -18.81 5.66 22.86
CA GLU A 351 -19.18 5.56 21.45
C GLU A 351 -18.54 6.66 20.59
N PHE A 352 -18.50 7.91 21.09
CA PHE A 352 -17.80 9.01 20.44
C PHE A 352 -16.30 8.69 20.27
N LEU A 353 -15.65 8.22 21.32
CA LEU A 353 -14.22 7.88 21.29
C LEU A 353 -13.92 6.73 20.34
N LEU A 354 -14.77 5.71 20.30
CA LEU A 354 -14.62 4.57 19.39
C LEU A 354 -14.79 4.98 17.92
N GLN A 355 -15.73 5.89 17.63
CA GLN A 355 -15.90 6.43 16.28
C GLN A 355 -14.75 7.34 15.89
N LEU A 356 -14.29 8.20 16.80
CA LEU A 356 -13.10 9.02 16.60
C LEU A 356 -11.87 8.15 16.31
N ALA A 357 -11.68 7.06 17.05
CA ALA A 357 -10.63 6.09 16.81
C ALA A 357 -10.70 5.45 15.41
N ASP A 358 -11.90 5.16 14.90
CA ASP A 358 -12.07 4.57 13.56
C ASP A 358 -11.73 5.57 12.45
N TYR A 359 -12.28 6.79 12.52
CA TYR A 359 -12.02 7.83 11.52
C TYR A 359 -10.55 8.30 11.56
N THR A 360 -9.95 8.45 12.75
CA THR A 360 -8.52 8.79 12.90
C THR A 360 -7.63 7.69 12.33
N SER A 361 -7.91 6.41 12.58
CA SER A 361 -7.20 5.29 11.96
C SER A 361 -7.22 5.37 10.43
N PHE A 362 -8.39 5.62 9.83
CA PHE A 362 -8.50 5.81 8.38
C PHE A 362 -7.70 7.01 7.87
N ALA A 363 -7.76 8.15 8.55
CA ALA A 363 -7.01 9.35 8.17
C ALA A 363 -5.50 9.14 8.21
N LEU A 364 -4.99 8.46 9.25
CA LEU A 364 -3.57 8.13 9.37
C LEU A 364 -3.10 7.19 8.25
N LEU A 365 -3.91 6.18 7.88
CA LEU A 365 -3.62 5.29 6.74
C LEU A 365 -3.63 6.04 5.41
N ILE A 366 -4.60 6.93 5.18
CA ILE A 366 -4.68 7.74 3.96
C ILE A 366 -3.47 8.66 3.88
N TYR A 367 -3.10 9.34 4.97
CA TYR A 367 -1.92 10.19 5.02
C TYR A 367 -0.64 9.40 4.70
N PHE A 368 -0.47 8.21 5.28
CA PHE A 368 0.67 7.35 4.97
C PHE A 368 0.73 6.95 3.50
N LEU A 369 -0.38 6.47 2.93
CA LEU A 369 -0.45 6.09 1.53
C LEU A 369 -0.17 7.29 0.62
N LEU A 370 -0.74 8.45 0.92
CA LEU A 370 -0.52 9.69 0.17
C LEU A 370 0.95 10.13 0.24
N TYR A 371 1.60 9.99 1.40
CA TYR A 371 3.03 10.25 1.56
C TYR A 371 3.88 9.35 0.67
N VAL A 372 3.65 8.04 0.70
CA VAL A 372 4.39 7.06 -0.13
C VAL A 372 4.14 7.33 -1.62
N TYR A 373 2.88 7.54 -2.00
CA TYR A 373 2.49 7.68 -3.41
C TYR A 373 3.04 8.95 -4.05
N LEU A 374 2.91 10.10 -3.38
CA LEU A 374 3.42 11.37 -3.91
C LEU A 374 4.95 11.35 -4.04
N ASN A 375 5.65 10.90 -3.00
CA ASN A 375 7.11 10.83 -3.02
C ASN A 375 7.64 9.86 -4.10
N SER A 376 7.01 8.69 -4.26
CA SER A 376 7.37 7.75 -5.32
C SER A 376 7.01 8.25 -6.72
N LEU A 377 5.86 8.90 -6.90
CA LEU A 377 5.50 9.51 -8.19
C LEU A 377 6.50 10.59 -8.59
N ILE A 378 6.81 11.52 -7.68
CA ILE A 378 7.80 12.57 -7.91
C ILE A 378 9.13 11.95 -8.32
N TYR A 379 9.60 10.93 -7.59
CA TYR A 379 10.82 10.20 -7.92
C TYR A 379 10.81 9.61 -9.34
N PHE A 380 9.69 9.04 -9.80
CA PHE A 380 9.59 8.50 -11.16
C PHE A 380 9.44 9.59 -12.23
N THR A 381 8.82 10.72 -11.92
CA THR A 381 8.59 11.84 -12.85
C THR A 381 9.70 12.88 -12.86
N GLN A 382 10.71 12.77 -11.99
CA GLN A 382 11.73 13.79 -11.86
C GLN A 382 12.66 13.84 -13.10
N ASN A 383 12.76 15.03 -13.69
CA ASN A 383 13.70 15.34 -14.76
C ASN A 383 15.06 15.80 -14.23
N TYR A 384 15.07 16.36 -13.01
CA TYR A 384 16.25 16.76 -12.25
C TYR A 384 16.28 15.97 -10.93
N ALA A 385 17.43 15.83 -10.28
CA ALA A 385 17.53 15.12 -9.00
C ALA A 385 16.90 15.98 -7.87
N GLU A 386 15.57 15.87 -7.72
CA GLU A 386 14.78 16.56 -6.71
C GLU A 386 14.61 15.69 -5.45
N LEU A 387 14.36 14.39 -5.66
CA LEU A 387 14.28 13.39 -4.60
C LEU A 387 15.26 12.25 -4.84
N THR A 388 15.92 11.83 -3.77
CA THR A 388 16.91 10.76 -3.86
C THR A 388 16.66 9.66 -2.85
N LEU A 389 17.11 8.48 -3.24
CA LEU A 389 16.96 7.29 -2.42
C LEU A 389 17.99 7.30 -1.30
N PRO A 390 17.63 6.81 -0.11
CA PRO A 390 16.33 6.25 0.29
C PRO A 390 15.29 7.31 0.72
N LEU A 391 14.06 7.20 0.18
CA LEU A 391 12.95 8.16 0.38
C LEU A 391 12.49 8.31 1.85
N LEU A 392 12.63 7.26 2.67
CA LEU A 392 12.12 7.21 4.04
C LEU A 392 13.19 7.28 5.14
N LYS A 393 14.49 7.36 4.80
CA LYS A 393 15.55 7.24 5.81
C LYS A 393 15.63 8.52 6.63
N GLY A 394 15.15 8.44 7.87
CA GLY A 394 15.10 9.56 8.82
C GLY A 394 13.71 9.83 9.40
N TYR A 395 12.64 9.22 8.87
CA TYR A 395 11.26 9.51 9.28
C TYR A 395 10.68 8.49 10.27
N ASN A 396 11.24 8.43 11.47
CA ASN A 396 10.72 7.59 12.57
C ASN A 396 9.24 7.89 12.90
N TYR A 397 8.79 9.13 12.66
CA TYR A 397 7.38 9.50 12.86
C TYR A 397 6.43 8.72 11.97
N LEU A 398 6.83 8.36 10.74
CA LEU A 398 5.96 7.68 9.78
C LEU A 398 5.71 6.22 10.21
N GLN A 399 6.72 5.58 10.79
CA GLN A 399 6.57 4.27 11.43
C GLN A 399 5.60 4.36 12.62
N PHE A 400 5.72 5.39 13.46
CA PHE A 400 4.79 5.62 14.56
C PHE A 400 3.35 5.83 14.08
N VAL A 401 3.15 6.64 13.04
CA VAL A 401 1.83 6.87 12.41
C VAL A 401 1.20 5.55 11.96
N MET A 402 1.98 4.68 11.32
CA MET A 402 1.48 3.37 10.87
C MET A 402 1.14 2.42 12.01
N CYS A 403 1.99 2.33 13.02
CA CYS A 403 1.71 1.52 14.21
C CYS A 403 0.45 2.00 14.93
N ALA A 404 0.32 3.32 15.13
CA ALA A 404 -0.86 3.92 15.75
C ALA A 404 -2.13 3.63 14.95
N ALA A 405 -2.07 3.81 13.62
CA ALA A 405 -3.20 3.52 12.74
C ALA A 405 -3.64 2.06 12.81
N ALA A 406 -2.69 1.12 12.82
CA ALA A 406 -2.97 -0.32 12.90
C ALA A 406 -3.61 -0.73 14.24
N VAL A 407 -3.10 -0.21 15.36
CA VAL A 407 -3.67 -0.49 16.69
C VAL A 407 -5.09 0.04 16.81
N LEU A 408 -5.33 1.29 16.40
CA LEU A 408 -6.66 1.87 16.40
C LEU A 408 -7.62 1.07 15.52
N LYS A 409 -7.16 0.60 14.35
CA LYS A 409 -7.98 -0.23 13.45
C LYS A 409 -8.35 -1.57 14.06
N LEU A 410 -7.43 -2.19 14.79
CA LEU A 410 -7.69 -3.47 15.46
C LEU A 410 -8.78 -3.29 16.53
N ILE A 411 -8.69 -2.25 17.34
CA ILE A 411 -9.70 -1.93 18.36
C ILE A 411 -11.07 -1.69 17.72
N THR A 412 -11.12 -0.90 16.64
CA THR A 412 -12.41 -0.54 16.02
C THR A 412 -13.04 -1.71 15.26
N THR A 413 -12.24 -2.56 14.62
CA THR A 413 -12.74 -3.79 13.97
C THR A 413 -13.29 -4.78 14.99
N PHE A 414 -12.61 -5.00 16.12
CA PHE A 414 -13.12 -5.82 17.21
C PHE A 414 -14.46 -5.28 17.75
N THR A 415 -14.55 -3.96 17.93
CA THR A 415 -15.79 -3.29 18.37
C THR A 415 -16.92 -3.53 17.38
N LYS A 416 -16.67 -3.43 16.06
CA LYS A 416 -17.69 -3.73 15.03
C LYS A 416 -18.15 -5.19 15.07
N PHE A 417 -17.25 -6.15 15.26
CA PHE A 417 -17.62 -7.55 15.44
C PHE A 417 -18.46 -7.76 16.71
N TRP A 418 -18.13 -7.06 17.78
CA TRP A 418 -18.91 -7.09 19.01
C TRP A 418 -20.34 -6.59 18.80
N HIS A 419 -20.53 -5.46 18.12
CA HIS A 419 -21.87 -4.98 17.76
C HIS A 419 -22.61 -5.95 16.83
N LEU A 420 -21.91 -6.54 15.85
CA LEU A 420 -22.48 -7.55 14.94
C LEU A 420 -22.95 -8.81 15.69
N SER A 421 -22.40 -9.11 16.86
CA SER A 421 -22.86 -10.25 17.67
C SER A 421 -24.13 -9.97 18.50
N ARG A 422 -24.63 -8.73 18.53
CA ARG A 422 -25.63 -8.28 19.52
C ARG A 422 -26.90 -7.63 18.97
N PHE A 423 -27.05 -7.56 17.65
CA PHE A 423 -28.29 -7.03 17.07
C PHE A 423 -29.36 -8.12 16.98
N ASN A 424 -30.63 -7.70 17.04
CA ASN A 424 -31.75 -8.64 17.01
C ASN A 424 -32.39 -8.68 15.61
N VAL A 425 -32.66 -9.90 15.14
CA VAL A 425 -33.35 -10.15 13.87
C VAL A 425 -34.62 -10.94 14.14
N PHE A 426 -35.74 -10.47 13.61
CA PHE A 426 -37.05 -11.11 13.74
C PHE A 426 -37.58 -11.51 12.38
N PHE A 427 -38.06 -12.75 12.29
CA PHE A 427 -38.76 -13.28 11.14
C PHE A 427 -40.25 -13.29 11.47
N ILE A 428 -41.02 -12.52 10.71
CA ILE A 428 -42.46 -12.33 10.86
C ILE A 428 -43.14 -13.22 9.83
N ASP A 429 -43.82 -14.26 10.28
CA ASP A 429 -44.52 -15.20 9.40
C ASP A 429 -45.98 -14.77 9.23
N TRP A 430 -46.37 -14.51 7.97
CA TRP A 430 -47.72 -14.08 7.61
C TRP A 430 -48.66 -15.26 7.32
N GLU A 431 -48.16 -16.50 7.28
CA GLU A 431 -48.97 -17.68 6.96
C GLU A 431 -49.99 -17.98 8.07
N ARG A 432 -51.23 -18.29 7.67
CA ARG A 432 -52.34 -18.56 8.57
C ARG A 432 -52.57 -20.08 8.67
N PRO A 433 -52.87 -20.63 9.86
CA PRO A 433 -53.29 -22.02 9.96
C PRO A 433 -54.59 -22.23 9.19
N ARG A 434 -54.60 -23.15 8.22
CA ARG A 434 -55.80 -23.49 7.47
C ARG A 434 -56.56 -24.59 8.17
N TYR A 435 -57.84 -24.36 8.41
CA TYR A 435 -58.76 -25.39 8.89
C TYR A 435 -59.16 -26.26 7.68
N SER A 436 -58.83 -27.55 7.72
CA SER A 436 -59.36 -28.51 6.75
C SER A 436 -60.79 -28.85 7.16
N ASP A 437 -61.77 -28.05 6.74
CA ASP A 437 -63.15 -28.48 6.80
C ASP A 437 -63.38 -29.58 5.76
N THR A 438 -63.30 -30.84 6.21
CA THR A 438 -63.52 -32.01 5.35
C THR A 438 -64.96 -32.14 4.85
N ASN A 439 -65.87 -31.21 5.15
CA ASN A 439 -67.26 -31.25 4.68
C ASN A 439 -67.80 -29.84 4.42
N ASN A 440 -67.59 -29.31 3.22
CA ASN A 440 -68.67 -28.88 2.33
C ASN A 440 -68.13 -28.07 1.15
N ILE A 441 -68.47 -28.57 -0.04
CA ILE A 441 -68.41 -27.90 -1.33
C ILE A 441 -69.29 -26.65 -1.22
N ASN A 442 -68.69 -25.48 -0.97
CA ASN A 442 -69.17 -24.13 -1.32
C ASN A 442 -68.28 -23.08 -0.63
N LEU A 443 -67.02 -22.95 -1.06
CA LEU A 443 -66.16 -21.85 -0.61
C LEU A 443 -66.19 -20.71 -1.64
N LYS A 444 -67.23 -19.87 -1.53
CA LYS A 444 -67.18 -18.52 -2.10
C LYS A 444 -66.17 -17.72 -1.27
N SER A 445 -65.10 -17.31 -1.94
CA SER A 445 -64.16 -16.24 -1.60
C SER A 445 -64.53 -15.39 -0.38
N ASN A 446 -64.01 -15.74 0.80
CA ASN A 446 -63.71 -14.74 1.83
C ASN A 446 -62.32 -14.15 1.53
N LEU A 447 -62.25 -13.45 0.40
CA LEU A 447 -61.16 -12.56 0.03
C LEU A 447 -61.49 -11.18 0.61
N GLU A 448 -61.71 -11.10 1.91
CA GLU A 448 -61.85 -9.83 2.61
C GLU A 448 -60.71 -9.68 3.60
N ILE A 449 -60.09 -8.51 3.47
CA ILE A 449 -59.00 -7.90 4.23
C ILE A 449 -59.38 -7.93 5.72
N SER A 450 -59.23 -9.09 6.34
CA SER A 450 -59.38 -9.27 7.78
C SER A 450 -57.98 -9.21 8.37
N SER A 451 -57.73 -8.12 9.08
CA SER A 451 -56.52 -7.86 9.85
C SER A 451 -56.23 -9.00 10.83
N ALA A 452 -54.95 -9.19 11.18
CA ALA A 452 -54.51 -10.19 12.17
C ALA A 452 -55.13 -10.04 13.58
N CYS A 453 -56.00 -9.04 13.76
CA CYS A 453 -56.59 -8.63 15.03
C CYS A 453 -57.99 -9.21 15.30
N SER A 454 -58.70 -9.76 14.31
CA SER A 454 -60.15 -10.02 14.44
C SER A 454 -60.56 -11.25 15.25
N ASN A 455 -59.66 -12.20 15.54
CA ASN A 455 -60.01 -13.42 16.27
C ASN A 455 -59.41 -13.42 17.68
N ALA A 456 -60.28 -13.21 18.66
CA ALA A 456 -60.04 -13.28 20.10
C ALA A 456 -60.56 -14.61 20.70
N GLY A 457 -60.37 -15.73 19.99
CA GLY A 457 -60.71 -17.08 20.48
C GLY A 457 -59.48 -17.81 21.07
N PRO A 458 -59.66 -18.74 22.02
CA PRO A 458 -58.57 -19.52 22.60
C PRO A 458 -57.87 -20.38 21.53
N PRO A 459 -56.56 -20.69 21.69
CA PRO A 459 -55.78 -21.45 20.72
C PRO A 459 -56.14 -22.93 20.85
N ALA A 460 -57.26 -23.34 20.26
CA ALA A 460 -57.67 -24.74 20.26
C ALA A 460 -57.49 -25.34 18.87
N ASN A 461 -56.58 -26.31 18.83
CA ASN A 461 -56.37 -27.36 17.83
C ASN A 461 -55.50 -27.06 16.58
N LYS A 462 -54.27 -27.60 16.67
CA LYS A 462 -53.32 -28.01 15.62
C LYS A 462 -52.99 -26.94 14.56
N SER A 463 -52.02 -26.12 14.93
CA SER A 463 -51.26 -25.24 14.04
C SER A 463 -50.54 -26.05 12.95
N ASN A 464 -51.15 -26.17 11.77
CA ASN A 464 -50.55 -26.81 10.59
C ASN A 464 -49.70 -25.84 9.76
N VAL A 465 -49.04 -24.85 10.38
CA VAL A 465 -48.13 -23.94 9.65
C VAL A 465 -46.72 -24.52 9.67
N SER A 466 -46.13 -24.69 8.49
CA SER A 466 -44.81 -25.30 8.36
C SER A 466 -43.72 -24.36 8.85
N ALA A 467 -42.87 -24.83 9.78
CA ALA A 467 -41.69 -24.07 10.22
C ALA A 467 -40.56 -24.06 9.19
N TRP A 468 -40.61 -24.92 8.17
CA TRP A 468 -39.52 -25.11 7.21
C TRP A 468 -39.21 -23.85 6.39
N ARG A 469 -40.23 -23.08 5.98
CA ARG A 469 -40.04 -21.80 5.27
C ARG A 469 -39.13 -20.86 6.06
N SER A 470 -39.42 -20.70 7.36
CA SER A 470 -38.62 -19.88 8.27
C SER A 470 -37.19 -20.41 8.43
N ILE A 471 -37.02 -21.72 8.60
CA ILE A 471 -35.69 -22.34 8.76
C ILE A 471 -34.83 -22.15 7.50
N PHE A 472 -35.38 -22.38 6.31
CA PHE A 472 -34.67 -22.16 5.05
C PHE A 472 -34.30 -20.70 4.85
N LEU A 473 -35.20 -19.78 5.17
CA LEU A 473 -34.93 -18.34 5.07
C LEU A 473 -33.84 -17.89 6.05
N ILE A 474 -33.83 -18.43 7.29
CA ILE A 474 -32.78 -18.17 8.28
C ILE A 474 -31.43 -18.69 7.79
N ASN A 475 -31.38 -19.91 7.23
CA ASN A 475 -30.15 -20.47 6.68
C ASN A 475 -29.60 -19.61 5.53
N GLU A 476 -30.49 -19.11 4.67
CA GLU A 476 -30.14 -18.18 3.60
C GLU A 476 -29.62 -16.84 4.12
N TRP A 477 -30.24 -16.28 5.16
CA TRP A 477 -29.75 -15.07 5.84
C TRP A 477 -28.34 -15.25 6.41
N VAL A 478 -28.08 -16.38 7.07
CA VAL A 478 -26.74 -16.70 7.61
C VAL A 478 -25.71 -16.79 6.47
N ARG A 479 -26.06 -17.45 5.37
CA ARG A 479 -25.19 -17.55 4.18
C ARG A 479 -24.86 -16.17 3.61
N LEU A 480 -25.84 -15.27 3.51
CA LEU A 480 -25.64 -13.91 3.01
C LEU A 480 -24.83 -13.04 3.97
N SER A 481 -25.02 -13.20 5.28
CA SER A 481 -24.26 -12.45 6.30
C SER A 481 -22.76 -12.72 6.24
N SER A 482 -22.36 -13.91 5.76
CA SER A 482 -20.96 -14.30 5.59
C SER A 482 -20.43 -14.05 4.16
N SER A 483 -21.28 -13.57 3.24
CA SER A 483 -20.88 -13.35 1.86
C SER A 483 -20.03 -12.08 1.72
N GLN A 484 -18.91 -12.20 1.02
CA GLN A 484 -18.03 -11.07 0.71
C GLN A 484 -18.11 -10.77 -0.79
N LYS A 485 -18.14 -9.48 -1.15
CA LYS A 485 -18.11 -9.05 -2.56
C LYS A 485 -16.78 -9.39 -3.25
N THR A 486 -15.68 -9.38 -2.49
CA THR A 486 -14.32 -9.62 -2.97
C THR A 486 -13.68 -10.76 -2.18
N SER A 487 -12.88 -11.60 -2.84
CA SER A 487 -12.18 -12.71 -2.20
C SER A 487 -10.83 -12.25 -1.66
N THR A 488 -10.65 -12.29 -0.33
CA THR A 488 -9.40 -11.89 0.34
C THR A 488 -8.23 -12.81 -0.03
N LEU A 489 -8.48 -14.11 -0.19
CA LEU A 489 -7.46 -15.09 -0.60
C LEU A 489 -6.97 -14.79 -2.01
N PHE A 490 -7.88 -14.61 -2.97
CA PHE A 490 -7.52 -14.28 -4.34
C PHE A 490 -6.80 -12.92 -4.43
N GLN A 491 -7.26 -11.93 -3.65
CA GLN A 491 -6.60 -10.63 -3.52
C GLN A 491 -5.14 -10.78 -3.08
N SER A 492 -4.87 -11.51 -2.00
CA SER A 492 -3.51 -11.70 -1.48
C SER A 492 -2.61 -12.44 -2.48
N PHE A 493 -3.13 -13.50 -3.10
CA PHE A 493 -2.37 -14.32 -4.05
C PHE A 493 -2.03 -13.53 -5.33
N ALA A 494 -3.03 -12.86 -5.91
CA ALA A 494 -2.83 -12.05 -7.10
C ALA A 494 -1.89 -10.87 -6.84
N THR A 495 -1.98 -10.24 -5.65
CA THR A 495 -1.10 -9.14 -5.26
C THR A 495 0.35 -9.62 -5.10
N TYR A 496 0.57 -10.79 -4.51
CA TYR A 496 1.90 -11.38 -4.39
C TYR A 496 2.53 -11.66 -5.76
N ILE A 497 1.76 -12.23 -6.69
CA ILE A 497 2.24 -12.47 -8.07
C ILE A 497 2.55 -11.14 -8.77
N ALA A 498 1.63 -10.19 -8.74
CA ALA A 498 1.83 -8.88 -9.36
C ALA A 498 3.05 -8.16 -8.76
N PHE A 499 3.21 -8.20 -7.44
CA PHE A 499 4.38 -7.63 -6.77
C PHE A 499 5.69 -8.24 -7.29
N ASN A 500 5.81 -9.56 -7.38
CA ASN A 500 7.03 -10.19 -7.88
C ASN A 500 7.32 -9.87 -9.36
N ILE A 501 6.28 -9.61 -10.16
CA ILE A 501 6.43 -9.23 -11.58
C ILE A 501 6.87 -7.77 -11.71
N PHE A 502 6.27 -6.85 -10.95
CA PHE A 502 6.49 -5.41 -11.11
C PHE A 502 7.60 -4.85 -10.22
N ALA A 503 7.85 -5.42 -9.04
CA ALA A 503 8.87 -4.96 -8.09
C ALA A 503 10.26 -5.54 -8.39
N THR A 504 10.72 -5.37 -9.63
CA THR A 504 12.08 -5.77 -10.03
C THR A 504 13.12 -4.83 -9.42
N ASP A 505 14.36 -5.32 -9.27
CA ASP A 505 15.48 -4.50 -8.76
C ASP A 505 15.78 -3.31 -9.68
N ALA A 506 15.48 -3.44 -10.98
CA ALA A 506 15.62 -2.35 -11.96
C ALA A 506 14.65 -1.19 -11.70
N VAL A 507 13.43 -1.48 -11.22
CA VAL A 507 12.40 -0.46 -10.95
C VAL A 507 12.52 0.10 -9.54
N THR A 508 12.81 -0.76 -8.57
CA THR A 508 12.78 -0.39 -7.15
C THR A 508 14.13 0.01 -6.58
N HIS A 509 15.24 -0.23 -7.30
CA HIS A 509 16.61 0.02 -6.81
C HIS A 509 16.86 -0.56 -5.41
N ASN A 510 16.21 -1.68 -5.09
CA ASN A 510 16.20 -2.32 -3.77
C ASN A 510 15.74 -1.42 -2.60
N ASP A 511 15.07 -0.29 -2.87
CA ASP A 511 14.54 0.59 -1.84
C ASP A 511 13.20 0.09 -1.29
N SER A 512 13.07 0.12 0.03
CA SER A 512 11.89 -0.39 0.73
C SER A 512 10.64 0.46 0.43
N THR A 513 10.80 1.75 0.19
CA THR A 513 9.67 2.66 -0.10
C THR A 513 9.10 2.37 -1.49
N LEU A 514 9.97 2.23 -2.49
CA LEU A 514 9.55 1.91 -3.85
C LEU A 514 8.90 0.51 -3.92
N LYS A 515 9.44 -0.46 -3.16
CA LYS A 515 8.79 -1.77 -3.00
C LYS A 515 7.39 -1.65 -2.40
N LEU A 516 7.23 -0.85 -1.34
CA LEU A 516 5.93 -0.61 -0.71
C LEU A 516 4.94 0.12 -1.66
N PHE A 517 5.42 1.08 -2.44
CA PHE A 517 4.64 1.76 -3.47
C PHE A 517 4.09 0.77 -4.51
N VAL A 518 4.95 -0.08 -5.07
CA VAL A 518 4.53 -1.09 -6.05
C VAL A 518 3.55 -2.07 -5.41
N PHE A 519 3.82 -2.55 -4.19
CA PHE A 519 2.93 -3.45 -3.47
C PHE A 519 1.52 -2.85 -3.25
N THR A 520 1.46 -1.62 -2.72
CA THR A 520 0.19 -0.94 -2.44
C THR A 520 -0.57 -0.61 -3.72
N LEU A 521 0.13 -0.21 -4.79
CA LEU A 521 -0.44 0.02 -6.11
C LEU A 521 -1.05 -1.27 -6.69
N CYS A 522 -0.31 -2.37 -6.70
CA CYS A 522 -0.81 -3.67 -7.16
C CYS A 522 -2.02 -4.13 -6.36
N SER A 523 -2.00 -3.97 -5.03
CA SER A 523 -3.14 -4.33 -4.20
C SER A 523 -4.38 -3.49 -4.54
N LEU A 524 -4.24 -2.17 -4.68
CA LEU A 524 -5.36 -1.29 -4.98
C LEU A 524 -5.96 -1.58 -6.36
N THR A 525 -5.13 -1.80 -7.37
CA THR A 525 -5.60 -2.12 -8.73
C THR A 525 -6.34 -3.45 -8.78
N ILE A 526 -5.81 -4.49 -8.14
CA ILE A 526 -6.48 -5.80 -8.08
C ILE A 526 -7.79 -5.70 -7.32
N TYR A 527 -7.84 -4.98 -6.20
CA TYR A 527 -9.08 -4.79 -5.44
C TYR A 527 -10.13 -4.06 -6.30
N SER A 528 -9.72 -3.02 -7.02
CA SER A 528 -10.59 -2.24 -7.89
C SER A 528 -11.13 -3.08 -9.04
N ILE A 529 -10.28 -3.90 -9.66
CA ILE A 529 -10.69 -4.86 -10.70
C ILE A 529 -11.67 -5.88 -10.14
N GLN A 530 -11.39 -6.49 -8.99
CA GLN A 530 -12.32 -7.43 -8.35
C GLN A 530 -13.68 -6.78 -8.06
N TYR A 531 -13.66 -5.57 -7.50
CA TYR A 531 -14.89 -4.85 -7.16
C TYR A 531 -15.71 -4.52 -8.40
N VAL A 532 -15.08 -3.98 -9.45
CA VAL A 532 -15.75 -3.66 -10.72
C VAL A 532 -16.29 -4.92 -11.36
N LEU A 533 -15.49 -5.98 -11.52
CA LEU A 533 -15.93 -7.25 -12.10
C LEU A 533 -17.09 -7.86 -11.31
N HIS A 534 -17.04 -7.81 -9.98
CA HIS A 534 -18.15 -8.30 -9.16
C HIS A 534 -19.42 -7.48 -9.39
N ASN A 535 -19.32 -6.16 -9.36
CA ASN A 535 -20.49 -5.27 -9.43
C ASN A 535 -21.07 -5.07 -10.84
N THR A 536 -20.30 -5.32 -11.90
CA THR A 536 -20.78 -5.17 -13.29
C THR A 536 -21.06 -6.50 -13.96
N LEU A 537 -20.18 -7.49 -13.82
CA LEU A 537 -20.28 -8.75 -14.55
C LEU A 537 -21.02 -9.82 -13.73
N ILE A 538 -20.58 -10.05 -12.48
CA ILE A 538 -21.11 -11.13 -11.64
C ILE A 538 -22.56 -10.84 -11.25
N THR A 539 -22.83 -9.64 -10.72
CA THR A 539 -24.20 -9.23 -10.34
C THR A 539 -25.15 -9.16 -11.55
N HIS A 540 -24.65 -8.81 -12.74
CA HIS A 540 -25.49 -8.80 -13.95
C HIS A 540 -25.79 -10.21 -14.46
N LEU A 541 -24.81 -11.13 -14.41
CA LEU A 541 -24.97 -12.49 -14.91
C LEU A 541 -25.75 -13.40 -13.95
N LEU A 542 -25.47 -13.29 -12.64
CA LEU A 542 -26.02 -14.17 -11.59
C LEU A 542 -27.13 -13.49 -10.77
N GLY A 543 -27.40 -12.21 -11.03
CA GLY A 543 -28.35 -11.41 -10.26
C GLY A 543 -27.76 -10.90 -8.93
N ASN A 544 -28.42 -9.89 -8.35
CA ASN A 544 -28.05 -9.38 -7.03
C ASN A 544 -28.50 -10.37 -5.93
N PRO A 545 -27.58 -10.90 -5.10
CA PRO A 545 -27.93 -11.92 -4.11
C PRO A 545 -28.93 -11.40 -3.07
N MET A 546 -28.85 -10.11 -2.73
CA MET A 546 -29.82 -9.46 -1.85
C MET A 546 -31.22 -9.40 -2.48
N GLN A 547 -31.33 -9.11 -3.78
CA GLN A 547 -32.61 -9.09 -4.47
C GLN A 547 -33.23 -10.49 -4.54
N THR A 548 -32.42 -11.50 -4.82
CA THR A 548 -32.85 -12.90 -4.80
C THR A 548 -33.38 -13.30 -3.41
N PHE A 549 -32.72 -12.85 -2.35
CA PHE A 549 -33.16 -13.09 -0.98
C PHE A 549 -34.48 -12.39 -0.64
N ILE A 550 -34.64 -11.13 -1.04
CA ILE A 550 -35.91 -10.39 -0.87
C ILE A 550 -37.04 -11.11 -1.61
N ASN A 551 -36.77 -11.62 -2.81
CA ASN A 551 -37.72 -12.42 -3.57
C ASN A 551 -38.08 -13.71 -2.80
N HIS A 552 -37.10 -14.42 -2.23
CA HIS A 552 -37.36 -15.58 -1.38
C HIS A 552 -38.21 -15.22 -0.16
N CYS A 553 -38.03 -14.05 0.46
CA CYS A 553 -38.88 -13.58 1.56
C CYS A 553 -40.34 -13.46 1.12
N SER A 554 -40.61 -12.81 -0.03
CA SER A 554 -41.96 -12.70 -0.58
C SER A 554 -42.58 -14.03 -1.00
N LEU A 555 -41.78 -14.96 -1.53
CA LEU A 555 -42.23 -16.31 -1.87
C LEU A 555 -42.47 -17.19 -0.65
N ALA A 556 -41.77 -16.91 0.45
CA ALA A 556 -41.96 -17.60 1.71
C ALA A 556 -43.09 -17.00 2.55
N ASN A 557 -43.64 -15.83 2.18
CA ASN A 557 -44.61 -15.08 3.00
C ASN A 557 -44.05 -14.68 4.38
N ILE A 558 -42.76 -14.30 4.43
CA ILE A 558 -42.06 -13.95 5.66
C ILE A 558 -41.40 -12.58 5.52
N SER A 559 -41.73 -11.65 6.41
CA SER A 559 -41.02 -10.37 6.52
C SER A 559 -39.86 -10.47 7.52
N ILE A 560 -38.84 -9.63 7.35
CA ILE A 560 -37.69 -9.58 8.27
C ILE A 560 -37.60 -8.19 8.89
N PHE A 561 -37.50 -8.15 10.21
CA PHE A 561 -37.39 -6.92 10.99
C PHE A 561 -36.09 -6.96 11.79
N VAL A 562 -35.17 -6.02 11.53
CA VAL A 562 -33.84 -5.96 12.13
C VAL A 562 -33.73 -4.70 12.97
N LEU A 563 -33.42 -4.85 14.26
CA LEU A 563 -33.12 -3.72 15.15
C LEU A 563 -31.62 -3.71 15.45
N ILE A 564 -30.94 -2.68 14.93
CA ILE A 564 -29.51 -2.45 15.17
C ILE A 564 -29.35 -1.64 16.45
N GLU A 565 -30.16 -0.60 16.59
CA GLU A 565 -30.33 0.19 17.80
C GLU A 565 -31.80 0.13 18.23
N PRO A 566 -32.14 0.44 19.48
CA PRO A 566 -33.52 0.45 19.95
C PRO A 566 -34.46 1.35 19.13
N SER A 567 -33.90 2.36 18.48
CA SER A 567 -34.57 3.44 17.75
C SER A 567 -34.20 3.50 16.26
N SER A 568 -33.45 2.54 15.73
CA SER A 568 -33.16 2.47 14.29
C SER A 568 -32.90 1.04 13.82
N GLY A 569 -33.38 0.73 12.62
CA GLY A 569 -33.35 -0.62 12.08
C GLY A 569 -33.67 -0.70 10.60
N TYR A 570 -33.74 -1.93 10.11
CA TYR A 570 -34.06 -2.26 8.74
C TYR A 570 -35.27 -3.19 8.68
N TYR A 571 -36.06 -3.09 7.62
CA TYR A 571 -37.21 -3.95 7.39
C TYR A 571 -37.29 -4.40 5.94
N ILE A 572 -37.49 -5.69 5.76
CA ILE A 572 -37.73 -6.33 4.48
C ILE A 572 -39.17 -6.81 4.50
N HIS A 573 -39.97 -6.26 3.60
CA HIS A 573 -41.35 -6.65 3.41
C HIS A 573 -41.44 -7.88 2.51
N GLY A 574 -41.80 -9.02 3.09
CA GLY A 574 -41.92 -10.30 2.41
C GLY A 574 -43.32 -10.91 2.52
N ARG A 575 -44.36 -10.11 2.73
CA ARG A 575 -45.74 -10.60 2.61
C ARG A 575 -46.03 -10.94 1.15
N SER A 576 -46.58 -12.13 0.91
CA SER A 576 -46.90 -12.54 -0.46
C SER A 576 -48.17 -11.80 -0.93
N PRO A 577 -48.24 -11.31 -2.18
CA PRO A 577 -49.45 -10.64 -2.71
C PRO A 577 -50.69 -11.54 -2.69
N ASN A 578 -50.49 -12.85 -2.82
CA ASN A 578 -51.56 -13.84 -2.80
C ASN A 578 -51.97 -14.24 -1.37
N GLY A 579 -51.25 -13.76 -0.34
CA GLY A 579 -51.56 -13.96 1.07
C GLY A 579 -51.22 -15.32 1.65
N PHE A 580 -50.80 -16.29 0.83
CA PHE A 580 -50.44 -17.64 1.27
C PHE A 580 -49.40 -18.32 0.38
N THR A 581 -48.61 -19.23 0.96
CA THR A 581 -47.49 -19.89 0.23
C THR A 581 -47.32 -21.39 0.49
N ASP A 582 -47.85 -21.96 1.58
CA ASP A 582 -47.77 -23.41 1.85
C ASP A 582 -48.81 -24.18 1.02
N THR A 583 -48.53 -24.40 -0.28
CA THR A 583 -49.45 -25.07 -1.21
C THR A 583 -48.76 -25.94 -2.28
N ASP A 584 -49.55 -26.73 -3.03
CA ASP A 584 -49.06 -27.60 -4.10
C ASP A 584 -48.48 -26.81 -5.28
N VAL A 585 -47.52 -27.42 -6.00
CA VAL A 585 -46.85 -26.82 -7.17
C VAL A 585 -47.79 -26.17 -8.20
N PRO A 586 -48.94 -26.78 -8.59
CA PRO A 586 -49.85 -26.16 -9.55
C PRO A 586 -50.39 -24.82 -9.08
N THR A 587 -50.70 -24.68 -7.79
CA THR A 587 -51.20 -23.43 -7.23
C THR A 587 -50.13 -22.34 -7.25
N ILE A 588 -48.87 -22.69 -6.95
CA ILE A 588 -47.73 -21.75 -7.05
C ILE A 588 -47.55 -21.28 -8.51
N ILE A 589 -47.72 -22.18 -9.49
CA ILE A 589 -47.66 -21.79 -10.91
C ILE A 589 -48.77 -20.79 -11.25
N THR A 590 -50.00 -21.01 -10.78
CA THR A 590 -51.09 -20.04 -11.01
C THR A 590 -50.82 -18.69 -10.36
N GLN A 591 -50.18 -18.67 -9.18
CA GLN A 591 -49.75 -17.46 -8.49
C GLN A 591 -48.68 -16.68 -9.27
N PHE A 592 -47.75 -17.38 -9.95
CA PHE A 592 -46.78 -16.72 -10.83
C PHE A 592 -47.44 -16.17 -12.10
N GLN A 593 -48.42 -16.88 -12.65
CA GLN A 593 -49.18 -16.39 -13.80
C GLN A 593 -49.98 -15.13 -13.45
N SER A 594 -50.61 -15.08 -12.28
CA SER A 594 -51.34 -13.88 -11.83
C SER A 594 -50.40 -12.69 -11.57
N GLU A 595 -49.20 -12.95 -11.03
CA GLU A 595 -48.18 -11.91 -10.85
C GLU A 595 -47.63 -11.37 -12.19
N THR A 596 -47.31 -12.25 -13.14
CA THR A 596 -46.86 -11.84 -14.50
C THR A 596 -47.91 -11.06 -15.26
N GLN A 597 -49.19 -11.39 -15.08
CA GLN A 597 -50.31 -10.66 -15.68
C GLN A 597 -50.69 -9.39 -14.88
N SER A 598 -49.95 -9.05 -13.81
CA SER A 598 -50.23 -7.92 -12.91
C SER A 598 -51.67 -7.93 -12.35
N LEU A 599 -52.26 -9.11 -12.16
CA LEU A 599 -53.59 -9.31 -11.59
C LEU A 599 -53.60 -9.27 -10.05
N CYS A 600 -52.41 -9.26 -9.44
CA CYS A 600 -52.19 -9.18 -8.00
C CYS A 600 -51.65 -7.82 -7.59
N GLU A 601 -51.77 -7.50 -6.30
CA GLU A 601 -51.07 -6.36 -5.71
C GLU A 601 -49.56 -6.46 -5.94
N ARG A 602 -48.90 -5.31 -6.14
CA ARG A 602 -47.45 -5.29 -6.31
C ARG A 602 -46.78 -5.57 -4.97
N ARG A 603 -45.61 -6.22 -5.00
CA ARG A 603 -44.79 -6.45 -3.81
C ARG A 603 -44.36 -5.11 -3.19
N GLY A 604 -44.38 -5.02 -1.87
CA GLY A 604 -43.99 -3.83 -1.11
C GLY A 604 -45.03 -3.46 -0.05
N LEU A 605 -44.66 -2.59 0.91
CA LEU A 605 -45.63 -2.02 1.87
C LEU A 605 -46.58 -1.03 1.20
N LEU A 606 -46.05 -0.29 0.22
CA LEU A 606 -46.83 0.54 -0.68
C LEU A 606 -46.93 -0.20 -2.02
N ASN A 607 -47.91 0.14 -2.85
CA ASN A 607 -48.01 -0.36 -4.23
C ASN A 607 -46.84 0.09 -5.17
N ASN A 608 -45.77 0.63 -4.59
CA ASN A 608 -44.50 0.95 -5.20
C ASN A 608 -43.52 -0.19 -4.90
N ALA A 609 -42.81 -0.69 -5.93
CA ALA A 609 -42.11 -1.98 -5.94
C ALA A 609 -40.95 -2.17 -4.94
N ASP A 610 -40.63 -1.19 -4.10
CA ASP A 610 -39.54 -1.30 -3.13
C ASP A 610 -39.98 -2.16 -1.95
N GLN A 611 -39.15 -3.14 -1.57
CA GLN A 611 -39.44 -4.06 -0.47
C GLN A 611 -38.52 -3.85 0.75
N CYS A 612 -37.51 -2.98 0.64
CA CYS A 612 -36.57 -2.70 1.72
C CYS A 612 -36.76 -1.30 2.26
N TYR A 613 -36.87 -1.20 3.58
CA TYR A 613 -37.14 0.04 4.30
C TYR A 613 -36.16 0.23 5.44
N ILE A 614 -35.90 1.49 5.77
CA ILE A 614 -35.19 1.88 7.00
C ILE A 614 -36.26 2.30 7.98
N ILE A 615 -36.28 1.68 9.16
CA ILE A 615 -37.30 1.96 10.17
C ILE A 615 -36.67 2.75 11.31
N ILE A 616 -37.38 3.79 11.72
CA ILE A 616 -37.21 4.47 13.00
C ILE A 616 -38.41 4.07 13.86
N PRO A 617 -38.31 3.00 14.68
CA PRO A 617 -39.46 2.50 15.42
C PRO A 617 -39.93 3.51 16.48
N PRO A 618 -41.24 3.56 16.78
CA PRO A 618 -41.74 4.39 17.86
C PRO A 618 -41.20 3.90 19.21
N LYS A 619 -41.00 4.83 20.16
CA LYS A 619 -40.35 4.58 21.45
C LYS A 619 -40.97 3.40 22.22
N ASN A 620 -42.30 3.30 22.16
CA ASN A 620 -43.03 2.27 22.88
C ASN A 620 -42.81 0.88 22.29
N LEU A 621 -42.56 0.75 20.98
CA LEU A 621 -42.39 -0.55 20.31
C LEU A 621 -41.28 -1.36 20.97
N TYR A 622 -40.11 -0.75 21.19
CA TYR A 622 -38.97 -1.43 21.80
C TYR A 622 -39.26 -1.87 23.25
N ASN A 623 -39.95 -1.03 24.03
CA ASN A 623 -40.31 -1.33 25.41
C ASN A 623 -41.30 -2.50 25.52
N TYR A 624 -42.34 -2.51 24.67
CA TYR A 624 -43.29 -3.63 24.61
C TYR A 624 -42.61 -4.89 24.08
N PHE A 625 -41.77 -4.75 23.08
CA PHE A 625 -40.99 -5.84 22.52
C PHE A 625 -40.07 -6.49 23.58
N ASN A 626 -39.30 -5.71 24.34
CA ASN A 626 -38.45 -6.23 25.40
C ASN A 626 -39.24 -6.99 26.48
N LYS A 627 -40.44 -6.51 26.82
CA LYS A 627 -41.33 -7.23 27.75
C LYS A 627 -41.74 -8.60 27.21
N LEU A 628 -42.00 -8.72 25.90
CA LEU A 628 -42.31 -10.00 25.25
C LEU A 628 -41.07 -10.90 25.15
N LEU A 629 -39.91 -10.32 24.82
CA LEU A 629 -38.65 -11.05 24.74
C LEU A 629 -38.24 -11.63 26.10
N LEU A 630 -38.37 -10.86 27.19
CA LEU A 630 -38.10 -11.34 28.55
C LEU A 630 -39.00 -12.52 28.94
N ARG A 631 -40.26 -12.56 28.47
CA ARG A 631 -41.15 -13.71 28.69
C ARG A 631 -40.69 -14.94 27.92
N LEU A 632 -40.21 -14.76 26.68
CA LEU A 632 -39.63 -15.83 25.88
C LEU A 632 -38.33 -16.37 26.50
N GLN A 633 -37.44 -15.48 26.96
CA GLN A 633 -36.19 -15.89 27.57
C GLN A 633 -36.43 -16.67 28.87
N ARG A 634 -37.33 -16.20 29.73
CA ARG A 634 -37.73 -16.93 30.95
C ARG A 634 -38.34 -18.30 30.65
N SER A 635 -39.10 -18.44 29.56
CA SER A 635 -39.66 -19.75 29.19
C SER A 635 -38.58 -20.71 28.67
N ILE A 636 -37.58 -20.20 27.94
CA ILE A 636 -36.40 -20.98 27.50
C ILE A 636 -35.53 -21.40 28.70
N ASP A 637 -35.25 -20.47 29.62
CA ASP A 637 -34.44 -20.75 30.82
C ASP A 637 -35.12 -21.77 31.73
N SER A 638 -36.46 -21.70 31.84
CA SER A 638 -37.23 -22.72 32.55
C SER A 638 -37.19 -24.09 31.87
N ALA A 639 -37.09 -24.14 30.54
CA ALA A 639 -36.94 -25.39 29.80
C ALA A 639 -35.53 -26.00 29.93
N SER A 640 -34.49 -25.15 29.95
CA SER A 640 -33.08 -25.58 30.05
C SER A 640 -32.69 -26.01 31.47
N ALA A 641 -33.21 -25.34 32.50
CA ALA A 641 -33.02 -25.75 33.90
C ALA A 641 -33.58 -27.16 34.18
N ILE A 642 -34.73 -27.51 33.59
CA ILE A 642 -35.33 -28.86 33.71
C ILE A 642 -34.46 -29.94 33.06
N ARG A 643 -33.68 -29.62 32.01
CA ARG A 643 -32.75 -30.58 31.39
C ARG A 643 -31.49 -30.84 32.22
N SER A 644 -31.08 -29.90 33.07
CA SER A 644 -29.85 -30.00 33.88
C SER A 644 -30.02 -30.86 35.14
N ASP A 645 -31.24 -31.02 35.65
CA ASP A 645 -31.53 -31.83 36.86
C ASP A 645 -31.60 -33.35 36.60
N ASN A 646 -31.36 -33.82 35.36
CA ASN A 646 -31.53 -35.21 34.95
C ASN A 646 -30.38 -36.18 35.31
N ASN A 647 -29.37 -35.75 36.10
CA ASN A 647 -28.28 -36.64 36.55
C ASN A 647 -28.58 -37.43 37.84
N GLY A 648 -29.84 -37.49 38.29
CA GLY A 648 -30.26 -38.25 39.49
C GLY A 648 -31.34 -39.31 39.23
N ILE A 649 -30.91 -40.57 39.08
CA ILE A 649 -31.54 -41.85 39.47
C ILE A 649 -33.05 -42.10 39.11
N PHE A 650 -33.25 -42.96 38.10
CA PHE A 650 -34.24 -44.05 37.91
C PHE A 650 -35.77 -43.89 38.19
N GLN A 651 -36.53 -43.91 37.08
CA GLN A 651 -37.60 -44.87 36.70
C GLN A 651 -39.08 -44.80 37.11
N THR A 652 -39.62 -43.76 37.75
CA THR A 652 -41.11 -43.63 37.88
C THR A 652 -41.71 -42.29 37.47
N ARG A 653 -40.93 -41.41 36.84
CA ARG A 653 -41.33 -40.02 36.55
C ARG A 653 -41.41 -39.65 35.06
N TYR A 654 -41.25 -40.62 34.16
CA TYR A 654 -41.23 -40.39 32.70
C TYR A 654 -42.48 -39.67 32.15
N HIS A 655 -43.69 -39.99 32.61
CA HIS A 655 -44.91 -39.30 32.13
C HIS A 655 -45.10 -37.88 32.69
N LYS A 656 -44.61 -37.63 33.91
CA LYS A 656 -44.74 -36.31 34.57
C LYS A 656 -43.66 -35.33 34.10
N ASP A 657 -42.50 -35.85 33.70
CA ASP A 657 -41.42 -35.04 33.15
C ASP A 657 -41.61 -34.78 31.65
N LEU A 658 -42.17 -35.74 30.88
CA LEU A 658 -42.57 -35.51 29.48
C LEU A 658 -43.65 -34.42 29.36
N SER A 659 -44.70 -34.49 30.20
CA SER A 659 -45.75 -33.45 30.23
C SER A 659 -45.25 -32.08 30.71
N ARG A 660 -44.23 -32.04 31.56
CA ARG A 660 -43.58 -30.77 31.99
C ARG A 660 -42.71 -30.17 30.89
N VAL A 661 -41.94 -30.99 30.17
CA VAL A 661 -41.15 -30.56 29.01
C VAL A 661 -42.07 -30.10 27.87
N GLU A 662 -43.14 -30.84 27.61
CA GLU A 662 -44.19 -30.50 26.63
C GLU A 662 -44.88 -29.18 27.00
N GLY A 663 -45.27 -29.00 28.27
CA GLY A 663 -45.84 -27.74 28.76
C GLY A 663 -44.86 -26.56 28.78
N SER A 664 -43.55 -26.80 28.83
CA SER A 664 -42.53 -25.75 28.68
C SER A 664 -42.30 -25.38 27.22
N LEU A 665 -42.29 -26.36 26.32
CA LEU A 665 -42.17 -26.16 24.88
C LEU A 665 -43.40 -25.42 24.33
N GLU A 666 -44.59 -25.78 24.79
CA GLU A 666 -45.84 -25.10 24.45
C GLU A 666 -45.80 -23.62 24.87
N LYS A 667 -45.28 -23.32 26.07
CA LYS A 667 -45.07 -21.93 26.52
C LYS A 667 -44.10 -21.14 25.62
N THR A 668 -43.04 -21.79 25.12
CA THR A 668 -42.11 -21.13 24.16
C THR A 668 -42.77 -20.87 22.81
N SER A 669 -43.56 -21.82 22.31
CA SER A 669 -44.33 -21.69 21.06
C SER A 669 -45.37 -20.56 21.16
N ILE A 670 -46.12 -20.49 22.26
CA ILE A 670 -47.09 -19.43 22.53
C ILE A 670 -46.39 -18.06 22.66
N ALA A 671 -45.22 -18.01 23.31
CA ALA A 671 -44.45 -16.78 23.41
C ALA A 671 -43.99 -16.28 22.03
N TYR A 672 -43.53 -17.18 21.16
CA TYR A 672 -43.16 -16.86 19.78
C TYR A 672 -44.37 -16.39 18.96
N SER A 673 -45.52 -17.08 19.04
CA SER A 673 -46.73 -16.66 18.31
C SER A 673 -47.23 -15.29 18.76
N ASN A 674 -47.09 -14.96 20.05
CA ASN A 674 -47.43 -13.64 20.57
C ASN A 674 -46.53 -12.53 20.02
N ILE A 675 -45.21 -12.80 19.88
CA ILE A 675 -44.26 -11.87 19.26
C ILE A 675 -44.60 -11.68 17.77
N ASN A 676 -44.88 -12.76 17.05
CA ASN A 676 -45.27 -12.70 15.64
C ASN A 676 -46.55 -11.87 15.45
N ARG A 677 -47.60 -12.15 16.26
CA ARG A 677 -48.86 -11.41 16.23
C ARG A 677 -48.67 -9.91 16.53
N PHE A 678 -47.79 -9.58 17.47
CA PHE A 678 -47.46 -8.20 17.79
C PHE A 678 -46.85 -7.47 16.59
N PHE A 679 -45.86 -8.05 15.93
CA PHE A 679 -45.23 -7.43 14.76
C PHE A 679 -46.16 -7.36 13.55
N CYS A 680 -47.00 -8.39 13.31
CA CYS A 680 -48.04 -8.33 12.28
C CYS A 680 -49.00 -7.16 12.55
N ALA A 681 -49.47 -7.02 13.80
CA ALA A 681 -50.37 -5.93 14.20
C ALA A 681 -49.70 -4.55 14.09
N PHE A 682 -48.40 -4.43 14.38
CA PHE A 682 -47.66 -3.19 14.18
C PHE A 682 -47.57 -2.81 12.70
N VAL A 683 -47.19 -3.75 11.83
CA VAL A 683 -47.05 -3.49 10.38
C VAL A 683 -48.40 -3.15 9.73
N ASP A 684 -49.49 -3.82 10.12
CA ASP A 684 -50.84 -3.61 9.61
C ASP A 684 -51.55 -2.36 10.21
N HIS A 685 -50.83 -1.44 10.87
CA HIS A 685 -51.40 -0.27 11.56
C HIS A 685 -52.49 -0.62 12.60
N GLY A 686 -52.44 -1.84 13.15
CA GLY A 686 -53.41 -2.37 14.11
C GLY A 686 -53.25 -1.83 15.53
N ILE A 687 -52.16 -1.10 15.81
CA ILE A 687 -51.86 -0.52 17.13
C ILE A 687 -51.84 1.01 16.98
N LYS A 688 -52.93 1.66 17.36
CA LYS A 688 -53.11 3.13 17.22
C LYS A 688 -52.01 3.95 17.90
N ASP A 689 -51.50 3.48 19.03
CA ASP A 689 -50.47 4.16 19.83
C ASP A 689 -49.04 3.97 19.27
N MET A 690 -48.88 3.23 18.15
CA MET A 690 -47.60 2.91 17.51
C MET A 690 -47.72 3.01 15.99
N ASP A 691 -48.44 4.00 15.50
CA ASP A 691 -48.60 4.24 14.07
C ASP A 691 -47.29 4.75 13.42
N TYR A 692 -47.12 4.54 12.12
CA TYR A 692 -45.93 4.97 11.37
C TYR A 692 -46.28 5.51 9.98
N ILE A 693 -45.38 6.33 9.43
CA ILE A 693 -45.49 6.88 8.08
C ILE A 693 -44.33 6.38 7.22
N ILE A 694 -44.59 6.23 5.92
CA ILE A 694 -43.57 5.85 4.93
C ILE A 694 -43.15 7.10 4.17
N LYS A 695 -41.84 7.37 4.12
CA LYS A 695 -41.27 8.56 3.49
C LYS A 695 -40.01 8.21 2.69
N GLU A 696 -39.86 8.82 1.52
CA GLU A 696 -38.65 8.73 0.72
C GLU A 696 -37.52 9.60 1.28
N LYS A 697 -36.29 9.08 1.28
CA LYS A 697 -35.10 9.84 1.68
C LYS A 697 -34.77 10.92 0.67
N THR A 698 -34.51 12.14 1.17
CA THR A 698 -33.93 13.23 0.38
C THR A 698 -32.52 12.88 -0.09
N LEU A 699 -32.02 13.56 -1.14
CA LEU A 699 -30.66 13.35 -1.65
C LEU A 699 -29.59 13.54 -0.57
N LEU A 700 -29.77 14.54 0.31
CA LEU A 700 -28.85 14.82 1.41
C LEU A 700 -28.83 13.67 2.45
N GLU A 701 -30.00 13.14 2.79
CA GLU A 701 -30.14 11.98 3.70
C GLU A 701 -29.53 10.70 3.10
N ARG A 702 -29.62 10.52 1.77
CA ARG A 702 -28.97 9.40 1.05
C ARG A 702 -27.45 9.53 1.06
N LEU A 703 -26.90 10.73 0.83
CA LEU A 703 -25.45 10.96 0.77
C LEU A 703 -24.78 10.80 2.14
N LEU A 704 -25.37 11.37 3.19
CA LEU A 704 -24.82 11.34 4.54
C LEU A 704 -25.21 10.09 5.33
N ASN A 705 -26.10 9.25 4.77
CA ASN A 705 -26.72 8.12 5.45
C ASN A 705 -27.24 8.49 6.85
N CYS A 706 -27.92 9.64 6.94
CA CYS A 706 -28.47 10.22 8.16
C CYS A 706 -29.91 10.66 7.90
N GLU A 707 -30.81 10.46 8.86
CA GLU A 707 -32.20 10.95 8.77
C GLU A 707 -32.32 12.36 9.36
N LEU A 708 -32.66 13.36 8.53
CA LEU A 708 -32.64 14.77 8.90
C LEU A 708 -34.01 15.27 9.38
N ASN A 709 -35.10 14.66 8.93
CA ASN A 709 -36.46 15.07 9.29
C ASN A 709 -37.25 13.92 9.92
N GLN A 710 -37.30 13.88 11.26
CA GLN A 710 -38.30 13.12 12.01
C GLN A 710 -39.57 13.99 12.13
N HIS A 711 -40.52 13.87 11.21
CA HIS A 711 -41.87 14.35 11.46
C HIS A 711 -42.59 13.27 12.27
N ILE A 712 -42.41 13.31 13.58
CA ILE A 712 -43.41 12.80 14.51
C ILE A 712 -43.92 14.08 15.15
N ASN A 713 -45.06 14.57 14.67
CA ASN A 713 -45.88 15.46 15.50
C ASN A 713 -46.12 14.70 16.81
N GLU A 714 -45.93 15.41 17.91
CA GLU A 714 -46.02 14.98 19.31
C GLU A 714 -47.01 13.86 19.63
#